data_AF-A0A7G5E857-F1
#
_entry.id   AF-A0A7G5E857-F1
#
_cell.length_a   1.000
_cell.length_b   1.000
_cell.length_c   1.000
_cell.angle_alpha   90.00
_cell.angle_beta   90.00
_cell.angle_gamma   90.00
#
_symmetry.space_group_name_H-M   'P 1'
#
loop_
_entity.id
_entity.type
_entity.pdbx_description
1 polymer ?
#
loop_
_entity_poly.entity_id
_entity_poly.type
_entity_poly.pdbx_seq_one_letter_code
_entity_poly.pdbx_strand_id
1 'polypeptide(L)'
;MNNKLYSTLRVLGIVPTMLFSASLLHAQTNQVKGTVVDAKTKAPIPGATIKVLGTSNASSTDVKGAFQINVDDKNRILNISTVGYENKTVTLGPGETTVTVSLEEQTQQLESVVVTALGISRAQKSLTYSTQQVSGDELNKVKSTNLANNLNGKVAGVNIASSSSGPGGSAKVILRGNKSASGNNQVLYVVDGVPINNQTLASQPDNVFGGQRDGGDPISLINPEDIENISVLKGASAAALYGSQAANGVILVTTKSGKQGRTTINFSSSAQIEQAVSTPKFQNQYGQGSGGKNSNTSVFSWGDKTNGANYDNVGEFFRTGSNFTNSLTLSGGNEKNQTYFSYANTLAKGILPENDLMRHNFNLKESASFFDNKLTVEGSANYITQKLDNAPTSGFYYNPLVGTYLLPRSLNIADYKNFETFNTSRNLNEQNWFSLSDSPTTQQNPWWIVNRNPTQSTRNRLLLNGSAKYKVAPWISIQARGSVDRTSEVWDRKVYASTPNPLGKTNGNYNYTNTTITQQYGDVVANMNFNVSDKFQITGLVGTSITDWKTEGVDFNTGIDGLKIPNQFFIQNTTTPVTSTLSANRRQLQSVFASANLAYDNWIYLDLTARNDWSSTLAFTGTKSFFYPSAGLGVVLNDKLNLPEFVNMAKVRGSYAVVGNDLPPYTSLLTNTVNPYAVLTVNDIAFLKTLKPEKTKSFEIGTEWRMWNNRLNVDVTYYKTNTTNQFFKVAASQASLNKQYAINAGDIQNQGVEALVSLDAIRNDNFKWTTSVNFTYNKNKIKKLADAVPEFNLTGENQNNFASKLEVGGSFGDIYGQDFVRDGEGRIIISEDGIPQKTNAYTKLGNSNPIWQMGWNNSFNYKNFNLSFLIDGKFNYDVMSITQSVMDGYGVSAATGAARANGGVAVNGVTPNGTPVSVVDAEKWYTSTGGIGPVSSQYIYDGTVVRLRELTFGYDFNIKDSFFKKLRVNAVGRNLFYISKKAPFDPEVTMSTGNSLSGVDIFMMPATRNYGLTLNATF
;
A
#
# COMPACT_ATOMS: atom_id res chain seq x y z
N MET A 1 32.52 -37.57 -13.57
CA MET A 1 33.35 -38.67 -13.04
C MET A 1 34.20 -38.10 -11.92
N ASN A 2 34.33 -38.85 -10.82
CA ASN A 2 35.00 -38.56 -9.54
C ASN A 2 36.15 -37.55 -9.49
N ASN A 3 36.23 -36.90 -8.32
CA ASN A 3 37.43 -36.43 -7.62
C ASN A 3 38.46 -35.64 -8.43
N LYS A 4 38.39 -34.31 -8.31
CA LYS A 4 39.54 -33.41 -8.10
C LYS A 4 39.04 -31.97 -8.02
N LEU A 5 38.81 -31.46 -6.80
CA LEU A 5 38.88 -30.03 -6.51
C LEU A 5 39.12 -29.79 -5.00
N TYR A 6 40.23 -30.34 -4.50
CA TYR A 6 40.80 -30.01 -3.18
C TYR A 6 42.32 -29.96 -3.32
N SER A 7 42.82 -28.92 -3.99
CA SER A 7 44.25 -28.55 -3.96
C SER A 7 44.47 -27.19 -4.64
N THR A 8 43.88 -26.12 -4.10
CA THR A 8 44.32 -24.73 -4.39
C THR A 8 44.00 -23.80 -3.22
N LEU A 9 44.34 -24.24 -2.01
CA LEU A 9 44.36 -23.44 -0.79
C LEU A 9 45.53 -23.97 0.05
N ARG A 10 46.58 -23.15 0.16
CA ARG A 10 47.86 -23.30 0.92
C ARG A 10 49.07 -23.16 -0.01
N VAL A 11 49.42 -21.92 -0.38
CA VAL A 11 50.79 -21.36 -0.38
C VAL A 11 50.62 -19.85 -0.63
N LEU A 12 50.41 -19.09 0.45
CA LEU A 12 50.73 -17.65 0.56
C LEU A 12 50.63 -17.25 2.05
N GLY A 13 51.35 -18.01 2.87
CA GLY A 13 51.86 -17.59 4.17
C GLY A 13 53.36 -17.77 4.09
N ILE A 14 54.13 -16.88 4.72
CA ILE A 14 55.59 -16.65 4.56
C ILE A 14 55.90 -15.57 3.51
N VAL A 15 55.48 -14.33 3.79
CA VAL A 15 56.27 -13.07 3.77
C VAL A 15 55.39 -12.05 4.52
N PRO A 16 55.53 -11.94 5.86
CA PRO A 16 56.22 -10.76 6.40
C PRO A 16 56.91 -11.07 7.74
N THR A 17 58.18 -11.49 7.70
CA THR A 17 58.98 -11.67 8.92
C THR A 17 60.45 -11.26 8.70
N MET A 18 60.68 -10.23 7.87
CA MET A 18 62.03 -9.67 7.65
C MET A 18 61.99 -8.19 7.24
N LEU A 19 61.20 -7.39 7.96
CA LEU A 19 61.31 -5.93 8.01
C LEU A 19 61.10 -5.49 9.46
N PHE A 20 62.00 -5.97 10.34
CA PHE A 20 62.07 -5.59 11.74
C PHE A 20 63.53 -5.45 12.15
N SER A 21 64.23 -4.48 11.56
CA SER A 21 65.48 -3.92 12.12
C SER A 21 65.75 -2.56 11.48
N ALA A 22 66.12 -1.58 12.30
CA ALA A 22 66.52 -0.21 11.93
C ALA A 22 65.41 0.81 11.60
N SER A 23 64.69 1.25 12.63
CA SER A 23 64.59 2.69 13.00
C SER A 23 63.68 2.86 14.22
N LEU A 24 64.22 2.53 15.40
CA LEU A 24 63.68 3.05 16.67
C LEU A 24 64.16 4.49 16.84
N LEU A 25 63.53 5.41 16.12
CA LEU A 25 63.38 6.77 16.63
C LEU A 25 62.07 6.77 17.41
N HIS A 26 62.19 6.75 18.74
CA HIS A 26 61.07 7.07 19.61
C HIS A 26 60.62 8.50 19.31
N ALA A 27 59.61 8.66 18.45
CA ALA A 27 58.75 9.82 18.55
C ALA A 27 58.04 9.71 19.91
N GLN A 28 58.25 10.69 20.79
CA GLN A 28 57.46 10.83 22.01
C GLN A 28 55.98 10.85 21.60
N THR A 29 55.26 9.75 21.86
CA THR A 29 53.81 9.71 21.70
C THR A 29 53.22 10.39 22.93
N ASN A 30 52.82 11.64 22.75
CA ASN A 30 52.13 12.41 23.78
C ASN A 30 50.69 11.90 23.89
N GLN A 31 50.50 10.82 24.65
CA GLN A 31 49.18 10.27 24.94
C GLN A 31 48.40 11.26 25.79
N VAL A 32 47.29 11.75 25.25
CA VAL A 32 46.38 12.68 25.94
C VAL A 32 45.25 11.88 26.56
N LYS A 33 45.05 12.04 27.86
CA LYS A 33 43.91 11.50 28.60
C LYS A 33 42.90 12.62 28.84
N GLY A 34 41.62 12.36 28.68
CA GLY A 34 40.65 13.41 28.95
C GLY A 34 39.29 12.91 29.39
N THR A 35 38.43 13.84 29.76
CA THR A 35 37.05 13.55 30.16
C THR A 35 36.09 14.53 29.49
N VAL A 36 34.99 14.04 28.92
CA VAL A 36 33.94 14.85 28.33
C VAL A 36 32.74 14.87 29.26
N VAL A 37 32.26 16.06 29.59
CA VAL A 37 31.15 16.29 30.52
C VAL A 37 30.15 17.28 29.97
N ASP A 38 28.91 17.18 30.42
CA ASP A 38 27.87 18.18 30.17
C ASP A 38 28.23 19.50 30.87
N ALA A 39 28.13 20.62 30.15
CA ALA A 39 28.50 21.93 30.65
C ALA A 39 27.67 22.39 31.86
N LYS A 40 26.38 22.00 31.93
CA LYS A 40 25.40 22.42 32.93
C LYS A 40 25.28 21.43 34.08
N THR A 41 25.08 20.15 33.79
CA THR A 41 24.87 19.09 34.80
C THR A 41 26.17 18.50 35.33
N LYS A 42 27.31 18.75 34.65
CA LYS A 42 28.61 18.12 34.91
C LYS A 42 28.59 16.59 34.81
N ALA A 43 27.51 16.00 34.30
CA ALA A 43 27.41 14.56 34.10
C ALA A 43 28.39 14.12 33.01
N PRO A 44 29.02 12.94 33.14
CA PRO A 44 29.89 12.40 32.10
C PRO A 44 29.09 12.10 30.83
N ILE A 45 29.66 12.41 29.66
CA ILE A 45 29.04 12.14 28.37
C ILE A 45 29.71 10.89 27.76
N PRO A 46 29.08 9.71 27.82
CA PRO A 46 29.60 8.50 27.22
C PRO A 46 29.41 8.46 25.70
N GLY A 47 30.34 7.83 24.97
CA GLY A 47 30.23 7.65 23.52
C GLY A 47 30.49 8.90 22.67
N ALA A 48 30.96 10.00 23.26
CA ALA A 48 31.43 11.15 22.49
C ALA A 48 32.66 10.76 21.65
N THR A 49 32.73 11.23 20.41
CA THR A 49 33.85 10.99 19.49
C THR A 49 34.87 12.11 19.64
N ILE A 50 36.15 11.76 19.82
CA ILE A 50 37.29 12.67 19.88
C ILE A 50 38.15 12.41 18.64
N LYS A 51 38.35 13.40 17.79
CA LYS A 51 39.21 13.28 16.59
C LYS A 51 40.31 14.33 16.63
N VAL A 52 41.55 13.95 16.33
CA VAL A 52 42.64 14.90 16.11
C VAL A 52 42.47 15.51 14.72
N LEU A 53 42.21 16.81 14.66
CA LEU A 53 41.90 17.53 13.44
C LEU A 53 43.08 17.47 12.45
N GLY A 54 42.81 17.13 11.19
CA GLY A 54 43.84 16.93 10.17
C GLY A 54 44.46 15.53 10.14
N THR A 55 44.03 14.59 11.01
CA THR A 55 44.52 13.19 11.01
C THR A 55 43.37 12.17 11.05
N SER A 56 43.70 10.89 10.89
CA SER A 56 42.77 9.76 11.10
C SER A 56 42.70 9.29 12.57
N ASN A 57 43.46 9.91 13.49
CA ASN A 57 43.48 9.50 14.89
C ASN A 57 42.17 9.93 15.57
N ALA A 58 41.43 8.94 16.07
CA ALA A 58 40.19 9.16 16.79
C ALA A 58 40.06 8.20 17.97
N SER A 59 39.33 8.63 18.99
CA SER A 59 39.00 7.87 20.20
C SER A 59 37.56 8.18 20.60
N SER A 60 37.03 7.48 21.61
CA SER A 60 35.70 7.73 22.13
C SER A 60 35.68 7.70 23.65
N THR A 61 34.74 8.41 24.25
CA THR A 61 34.57 8.35 25.70
C THR A 61 33.94 7.05 26.19
N ASP A 62 34.39 6.58 27.35
CA ASP A 62 33.80 5.47 28.10
C ASP A 62 32.57 5.90 28.92
N VAL A 63 32.03 5.00 29.74
CA VAL A 63 30.86 5.25 30.61
C VAL A 63 31.07 6.35 31.66
N LYS A 64 32.32 6.70 31.96
CA LYS A 64 32.70 7.80 32.86
C LYS A 64 33.06 9.08 32.08
N GLY A 65 32.80 9.10 30.78
CA GLY A 65 33.16 10.22 29.91
C GLY A 65 34.65 10.28 29.61
N ALA A 66 35.46 9.30 30.01
CA ALA A 66 36.91 9.34 29.88
C ALA A 66 37.39 8.80 28.53
N PHE A 67 38.42 9.41 27.95
CA PHE A 67 39.06 8.98 26.70
C PHE A 67 40.58 9.02 26.79
N GLN A 68 41.23 8.27 25.90
CA GLN A 68 42.67 8.36 25.66
C GLN A 68 42.92 8.42 24.15
N ILE A 69 43.74 9.36 23.70
CA ILE A 69 44.04 9.55 22.27
C ILE A 69 45.50 9.98 22.08
N ASN A 70 46.15 9.47 21.04
CA ASN A 70 47.50 9.86 20.68
C ASN A 70 47.45 11.11 19.81
N VAL A 71 48.16 12.16 20.23
CA VAL A 71 48.19 13.45 19.55
C VAL A 71 49.63 13.79 19.19
N ASP A 72 49.88 14.05 17.91
CA ASP A 72 51.19 14.49 17.44
C ASP A 72 51.39 15.99 17.72
N ASP A 73 52.62 16.41 18.01
CA ASP A 73 52.91 17.79 18.39
C ASP A 73 52.63 18.83 17.29
N LYS A 74 52.47 18.39 16.04
CA LYS A 74 52.10 19.27 14.92
C LYS A 74 50.60 19.56 14.82
N ASN A 75 49.74 18.70 15.36
CA ASN A 75 48.28 18.74 15.19
C ASN A 75 47.57 18.59 16.53
N ARG A 76 47.76 19.56 17.44
CA ARG A 76 47.24 19.51 18.82
C ARG A 76 45.82 20.08 18.95
N ILE A 77 44.95 19.79 17.98
CA ILE A 77 43.57 20.27 17.95
C ILE A 77 42.63 19.07 17.98
N LEU A 78 41.83 18.96 19.04
CA LEU A 78 40.80 17.94 19.18
C LEU A 78 39.45 18.50 18.73
N ASN A 79 38.74 17.78 17.88
CA ASN A 79 37.33 18.00 17.61
C ASN A 79 36.51 16.96 18.36
N ILE A 80 35.64 17.40 19.27
CA ILE A 80 34.78 16.55 20.07
C ILE A 80 33.36 16.70 19.55
N SER A 81 32.74 15.59 19.18
CA SER A 81 31.36 15.55 18.70
C SER A 81 30.55 14.46 19.39
N THR A 82 29.31 14.77 19.72
CA THR A 82 28.34 13.81 20.25
C THR A 82 26.92 14.27 19.91
N VAL A 83 25.98 13.33 19.83
CA VAL A 83 24.59 13.65 19.48
C VAL A 83 23.92 14.42 20.62
N GLY A 84 23.28 15.55 20.30
CA GLY A 84 22.56 16.38 21.28
C GLY A 84 23.39 17.51 21.90
N TYR A 85 24.66 17.67 21.53
CA TYR A 85 25.54 18.70 22.04
C TYR A 85 26.27 19.41 20.90
N GLU A 86 26.65 20.67 21.13
CA GLU A 86 27.43 21.42 20.14
C GLU A 86 28.84 20.81 19.98
N ASN A 87 29.29 20.66 18.73
CA ASN A 87 30.66 20.22 18.45
C ASN A 87 31.65 21.24 19.00
N LYS A 88 32.63 20.77 19.76
CA LYS A 88 33.63 21.65 20.38
C LYS A 88 35.02 21.31 19.89
N THR A 89 35.70 22.33 19.37
CA THR A 89 37.11 22.24 19.04
C THR A 89 37.94 22.72 20.23
N VAL A 90 38.91 21.91 20.65
CA VAL A 90 39.80 22.19 21.77
C VAL A 90 41.24 22.12 21.29
N THR A 91 41.94 23.24 21.35
CA THR A 91 43.38 23.31 21.08
C THR A 91 44.14 23.03 22.36
N LEU A 92 44.98 22.00 22.36
CA LEU A 92 45.84 21.63 23.49
C LEU A 92 47.14 22.44 23.43
N GLY A 93 47.58 22.94 24.59
CA GLY A 93 48.88 23.60 24.74
C GLY A 93 50.07 22.67 24.49
N PRO A 94 51.28 23.20 24.28
CA PRO A 94 52.50 22.40 24.15
C PRO A 94 52.70 21.50 25.37
N GLY A 95 52.82 20.18 25.17
CA GLY A 95 53.05 19.21 26.25
C GLY A 95 51.84 18.88 27.15
N GLU A 96 50.66 19.42 26.87
CA GLU A 96 49.44 19.13 27.64
C GLU A 96 48.98 17.66 27.45
N THR A 97 48.93 16.87 28.52
CA THR A 97 48.58 15.44 28.47
C THR A 97 47.24 15.12 29.13
N THR A 98 46.57 16.11 29.71
CA THR A 98 45.25 15.94 30.34
C THR A 98 44.29 17.05 29.93
N VAL A 99 43.04 16.71 29.57
CA VAL A 99 42.04 17.71 29.17
C VAL A 99 40.63 17.34 29.65
N THR A 100 39.89 18.31 30.19
CA THR A 100 38.45 18.16 30.46
C THR A 100 37.67 19.03 29.50
N VAL A 101 36.75 18.43 28.74
CA VAL A 101 35.97 19.11 27.71
C VAL A 101 34.52 19.17 28.16
N SER A 102 34.03 20.39 28.44
CA SER A 102 32.61 20.63 28.66
C SER A 102 31.91 20.88 27.33
N LEU A 103 30.87 20.09 27.04
CA LEU A 103 29.99 20.30 25.88
C LEU A 103 28.69 20.96 26.31
N GLU A 104 28.25 21.96 25.55
CA GLU A 104 26.96 22.60 25.76
C GLU A 104 25.86 21.80 25.05
N GLU A 105 24.76 21.55 25.75
CA GLU A 105 23.59 20.91 25.15
C GLU A 105 23.09 21.80 24.02
N GLN A 106 22.94 21.22 22.83
CA GLN A 106 22.56 21.98 21.64
C GLN A 106 21.10 22.41 21.79
N THR A 107 20.89 23.68 22.15
CA THR A 107 19.55 24.29 22.32
C THR A 107 19.00 24.89 21.02
N GLN A 108 19.81 25.00 19.96
CA GLN A 108 19.30 25.31 18.63
C GLN A 108 18.48 24.14 18.09
N GLN A 109 17.19 24.36 17.97
CA GLN A 109 16.27 23.45 17.29
C GLN A 109 16.76 23.24 15.85
N LEU A 110 17.11 22.00 15.51
CA LEU A 110 17.32 21.62 14.12
C LEU A 110 16.03 21.93 13.36
N GLU A 111 16.13 22.78 12.33
CA GLU A 111 15.01 22.99 11.41
C GLU A 111 14.56 21.64 10.87
N SER A 112 13.29 21.30 11.03
CA SER A 112 12.77 20.03 10.51
C SER A 112 12.91 20.02 8.99
N VAL A 113 13.62 19.03 8.47
CA VAL A 113 13.85 18.84 7.05
C VAL A 113 12.90 17.74 6.55
N VAL A 114 12.23 17.99 5.44
CA VAL A 114 11.38 17.00 4.78
C VAL A 114 11.98 16.65 3.42
N VAL A 115 11.93 15.37 3.06
CA VAL A 115 12.34 14.92 1.73
C VAL A 115 11.23 15.24 0.74
N THR A 116 11.55 16.01 -0.27
CA THR A 116 10.62 16.45 -1.32
C THR A 116 10.90 15.74 -2.65
N ALA A 117 10.22 16.16 -3.71
CA ALA A 117 10.37 15.56 -5.02
C ALA A 117 11.83 15.51 -5.50
N LEU A 118 12.13 14.47 -6.26
CA LEU A 118 13.47 14.04 -6.67
C LEU A 118 14.40 13.70 -5.50
N GLY A 119 13.89 13.45 -4.29
CA GLY A 119 14.71 13.10 -3.13
C GLY A 119 15.45 14.30 -2.50
N ILE A 120 14.99 15.52 -2.77
CA ILE A 120 15.66 16.74 -2.31
C ILE A 120 15.15 17.10 -0.91
N SER A 121 16.07 17.16 0.04
CA SER A 121 15.82 17.66 1.39
C SER A 121 15.59 19.18 1.41
N ARG A 122 14.46 19.62 1.98
CA ARG A 122 14.14 21.04 2.17
C ARG A 122 13.68 21.32 3.59
N ALA A 123 14.00 22.50 4.10
CA ALA A 123 13.45 22.98 5.37
C ALA A 123 11.91 23.04 5.27
N GLN A 124 11.21 22.48 6.25
CA GLN A 124 9.74 22.43 6.23
C GLN A 124 9.11 23.83 6.11
N LYS A 125 9.74 24.84 6.71
CA LYS A 125 9.26 26.23 6.65
C LYS A 125 9.26 26.81 5.23
N SER A 126 10.15 26.38 4.33
CA SER A 126 10.22 26.91 2.96
C SER A 126 9.20 26.31 1.99
N LEU A 127 8.50 25.25 2.39
CA LEU A 127 7.55 24.54 1.51
C LEU A 127 6.25 25.32 1.30
N THR A 128 5.78 25.42 0.06
CA THR A 128 4.55 26.16 -0.29
C THR A 128 3.30 25.28 -0.38
N TYR A 129 3.41 24.00 -0.04
CA TYR A 129 2.36 22.98 -0.15
C TYR A 129 2.32 22.05 1.07
N SER A 130 1.28 21.22 1.19
CA SER A 130 1.17 20.24 2.28
C SER A 130 2.02 19.00 2.02
N THR A 131 2.78 18.59 3.03
CA THR A 131 3.53 17.33 3.04
C THR A 131 3.43 16.72 4.44
N GLN A 132 3.50 15.40 4.51
CA GLN A 132 3.55 14.71 5.78
C GLN A 132 4.58 13.60 5.71
N GLN A 133 5.45 13.52 6.72
CA GLN A 133 6.51 12.53 6.80
C GLN A 133 6.23 11.57 7.96
N VAL A 134 6.44 10.27 7.72
CA VAL A 134 6.31 9.18 8.70
C VAL A 134 7.69 8.52 8.81
N SER A 135 8.22 8.39 10.02
CA SER A 135 9.53 7.78 10.24
C SER A 135 9.51 6.26 10.08
N GLY A 136 10.66 5.66 9.78
CA GLY A 136 10.83 4.20 9.73
C GLY A 136 10.45 3.51 11.04
N ASP A 137 10.76 4.13 12.19
CA ASP A 137 10.37 3.61 13.50
C ASP A 137 8.85 3.52 13.67
N GLU A 138 8.10 4.53 13.22
CA GLU A 138 6.63 4.53 13.27
C GLU A 138 6.02 3.48 12.32
N LEU A 139 6.67 3.22 11.19
CA LEU A 139 6.27 2.18 10.23
C LEU A 139 6.54 0.77 10.76
N ASN A 140 7.57 0.61 11.60
CA ASN A 140 8.05 -0.68 12.11
C ASN A 140 7.55 -1.03 13.51
N LYS A 141 6.78 -0.14 14.17
CA LYS A 141 6.11 -0.41 15.46
C LYS A 141 5.30 -1.70 15.44
N VAL A 142 4.49 -1.89 14.40
CA VAL A 142 3.72 -3.11 14.14
C VAL A 142 3.95 -3.52 12.69
N LYS A 143 4.62 -4.66 12.48
CA LYS A 143 4.97 -5.11 11.13
C LYS A 143 3.74 -5.62 10.38
N SER A 144 3.66 -5.31 9.10
CA SER A 144 2.65 -5.86 8.16
C SER A 144 3.34 -6.49 6.96
N THR A 145 2.69 -7.46 6.33
CA THR A 145 3.17 -8.10 5.09
C THR A 145 3.15 -7.14 3.89
N ASN A 146 2.32 -6.10 3.94
CA ASN A 146 2.28 -5.00 2.97
C ASN A 146 2.46 -3.66 3.69
N LEU A 147 3.57 -2.99 3.42
CA LEU A 147 3.97 -1.71 4.01
C LEU A 147 2.93 -0.60 3.85
N ALA A 148 2.22 -0.54 2.72
CA ALA A 148 1.24 0.51 2.48
C ALA A 148 0.15 0.54 3.57
N ASN A 149 -0.20 -0.63 4.11
CA ASN A 149 -1.20 -0.75 5.16
C ASN A 149 -0.76 -0.13 6.50
N ASN A 150 0.52 0.17 6.70
CA ASN A 150 1.04 0.81 7.91
C ASN A 150 0.87 2.34 7.90
N LEU A 151 0.49 2.93 6.76
CA LEU A 151 0.16 4.36 6.66
C LEU A 151 -1.31 4.65 7.01
N ASN A 152 -2.15 3.61 7.10
CA ASN A 152 -3.58 3.75 7.33
C ASN A 152 -3.84 4.33 8.74
N GLY A 153 -4.63 5.39 8.82
CA GLY A 153 -4.87 6.14 10.06
C GLY A 153 -3.68 6.99 10.56
N LYS A 154 -2.54 7.00 9.87
CA LYS A 154 -1.36 7.82 10.26
C LYS A 154 -1.19 9.08 9.41
N VAL A 155 -1.74 9.09 8.19
CA VAL A 155 -1.57 10.19 7.23
C VAL A 155 -2.91 10.78 6.82
N ALA A 156 -3.08 12.08 7.00
CA ALA A 156 -4.28 12.79 6.51
C ALA A 156 -4.30 12.81 4.97
N GLY A 157 -5.48 12.66 4.37
CA GLY A 157 -5.68 12.70 2.92
C GLY A 157 -5.51 11.37 2.20
N VAL A 158 -5.06 10.32 2.91
CA VAL A 158 -4.78 8.99 2.33
C VAL A 158 -5.86 8.01 2.77
N ASN A 159 -6.58 7.44 1.81
CA ASN A 159 -7.50 6.33 2.03
C ASN A 159 -6.83 5.03 1.57
N ILE A 160 -6.74 4.06 2.48
CA ILE A 160 -6.14 2.75 2.23
C ILE A 160 -7.20 1.68 2.45
N ALA A 161 -7.31 0.76 1.49
CA ALA A 161 -8.10 -0.46 1.61
C ALA A 161 -7.22 -1.67 1.28
N SER A 162 -7.20 -2.64 2.19
CA SER A 162 -6.44 -3.88 1.99
C SER A 162 -7.22 -4.83 1.09
N SER A 163 -6.54 -5.55 0.21
CA SER A 163 -7.19 -6.65 -0.51
C SER A 163 -7.63 -7.78 0.43
N SER A 164 -8.66 -8.51 0.01
CA SER A 164 -9.13 -9.76 0.64
C SER A 164 -8.23 -10.98 0.36
N SER A 165 -7.09 -10.81 -0.32
CA SER A 165 -6.23 -11.92 -0.76
C SER A 165 -5.16 -12.33 0.26
N GLY A 166 -5.35 -12.04 1.55
CA GLY A 166 -4.47 -12.50 2.63
C GLY A 166 -3.02 -12.00 2.51
N PRO A 167 -2.03 -12.73 3.08
CA PRO A 167 -0.61 -12.41 2.95
C PRO A 167 -0.17 -12.29 1.49
N GLY A 168 0.51 -11.20 1.16
CA GLY A 168 0.96 -10.90 -0.21
C GLY A 168 -0.08 -10.21 -1.09
N GLY A 169 -1.29 -9.95 -0.55
CA GLY A 169 -2.30 -9.14 -1.22
C GLY A 169 -1.90 -7.67 -1.39
N SER A 170 -2.47 -7.03 -2.43
CA SER A 170 -2.29 -5.63 -2.75
C SER A 170 -2.98 -4.71 -1.73
N ALA A 171 -2.59 -3.43 -1.71
CA ALA A 171 -3.28 -2.36 -1.00
C ALA A 171 -3.71 -1.26 -1.98
N LYS A 172 -4.98 -0.86 -1.92
CA LYS A 172 -5.51 0.26 -2.69
C LYS A 172 -5.19 1.56 -1.95
N VAL A 173 -4.29 2.39 -2.48
CA VAL A 173 -3.89 3.67 -1.86
C VAL A 173 -4.34 4.85 -2.73
N ILE A 174 -5.35 5.57 -2.25
CA ILE A 174 -5.94 6.73 -2.93
C ILE A 174 -5.68 7.98 -2.11
N LEU A 175 -5.19 9.04 -2.75
CA LEU A 175 -4.94 10.32 -2.12
C LEU A 175 -5.92 11.38 -2.64
N ARG A 176 -6.67 12.00 -1.73
CA ARG A 176 -7.69 13.03 -2.02
C ARG A 176 -8.79 12.59 -3.01
N GLY A 177 -9.23 11.34 -2.88
CA GLY A 177 -10.32 10.76 -3.66
C GLY A 177 -9.95 10.35 -5.09
N ASN A 178 -10.88 9.67 -5.76
CA ASN A 178 -10.69 9.22 -7.15
C ASN A 178 -10.82 10.40 -8.13
N LYS A 179 -9.90 10.46 -9.09
CA LYS A 179 -9.77 11.56 -10.06
C LYS A 179 -10.05 11.11 -11.50
N SER A 180 -9.59 9.93 -11.89
CA SER A 180 -9.68 9.41 -13.26
C SER A 180 -10.64 8.22 -13.36
N ALA A 181 -11.55 8.24 -14.34
CA ALA A 181 -12.55 7.19 -14.55
C ALA A 181 -11.97 5.92 -15.19
N SER A 182 -11.27 6.09 -16.31
CA SER A 182 -10.67 5.00 -17.08
C SER A 182 -9.18 4.78 -16.77
N GLY A 183 -8.58 5.64 -15.94
CA GLY A 183 -7.19 5.57 -15.52
C GLY A 183 -6.99 4.90 -14.17
N ASN A 184 -5.72 4.83 -13.76
CA ASN A 184 -5.33 4.39 -12.43
C ASN A 184 -5.46 5.54 -11.43
N ASN A 185 -6.05 5.32 -10.26
CA ASN A 185 -6.14 6.28 -9.15
C ASN A 185 -5.12 6.02 -8.02
N GLN A 186 -4.28 4.98 -8.14
CA GLN A 186 -3.18 4.72 -7.22
C GLN A 186 -2.15 5.87 -7.27
N VAL A 187 -1.55 6.13 -6.12
CA VAL A 187 -0.38 7.03 -5.99
C VAL A 187 0.83 6.50 -6.75
N LEU A 188 1.74 7.39 -7.11
CA LEU A 188 3.08 7.01 -7.58
C LEU A 188 3.97 6.67 -6.39
N TYR A 189 4.62 5.51 -6.44
CA TYR A 189 5.70 5.17 -5.51
C TYR A 189 7.04 5.58 -6.08
N VAL A 190 7.85 6.23 -5.23
CA VAL A 190 9.21 6.66 -5.56
C VAL A 190 10.13 6.15 -4.47
N VAL A 191 11.24 5.52 -4.85
CA VAL A 191 12.26 5.04 -3.90
C VAL A 191 13.56 5.80 -4.18
N ASP A 192 14.11 6.45 -3.15
CA ASP A 192 15.35 7.24 -3.25
C ASP A 192 15.35 8.26 -4.41
N GLY A 193 14.19 8.88 -4.64
CA GLY A 193 14.01 9.89 -5.67
C GLY A 193 13.73 9.35 -7.09
N VAL A 194 13.70 8.01 -7.27
CA VAL A 194 13.44 7.34 -8.55
C VAL A 194 12.04 6.69 -8.56
N PRO A 195 11.19 6.96 -9.57
CA PRO A 195 9.91 6.26 -9.73
C PRO A 195 10.10 4.74 -9.88
N ILE A 196 9.28 3.95 -9.20
CA ILE A 196 9.29 2.49 -9.32
C ILE A 196 8.04 1.97 -10.03
N ASN A 197 8.13 0.77 -10.58
CA ASN A 197 6.98 0.07 -11.13
C ASN A 197 5.96 -0.22 -10.01
N ASN A 198 4.69 0.11 -10.25
CA ASN A 198 3.56 -0.25 -9.39
C ASN A 198 2.38 -0.91 -10.14
N GLN A 199 2.62 -1.59 -11.27
CA GLN A 199 1.61 -2.40 -11.96
C GLN A 199 1.49 -3.78 -11.32
N THR A 200 0.25 -4.23 -11.14
CA THR A 200 -0.05 -5.60 -10.73
C THR A 200 0.16 -6.55 -11.92
N LEU A 201 0.80 -7.69 -11.69
CA LEU A 201 1.07 -8.72 -12.71
C LEU A 201 -0.13 -9.64 -13.00
N ALA A 202 -1.28 -9.36 -12.39
CA ALA A 202 -2.51 -10.12 -12.55
C ALA A 202 -3.70 -9.19 -12.78
N SER A 203 -4.71 -9.70 -13.48
CA SER A 203 -6.03 -9.07 -13.55
C SER A 203 -6.79 -9.40 -12.27
N GLN A 204 -7.22 -8.40 -11.53
CA GLN A 204 -8.08 -8.57 -10.35
C GLN A 204 -9.55 -8.75 -10.77
N PRO A 205 -10.42 -9.26 -9.88
CA PRO A 205 -11.85 -9.37 -10.17
C PRO A 205 -12.46 -8.05 -10.63
N ASP A 206 -13.26 -8.12 -11.69
CA ASP A 206 -14.04 -7.00 -12.26
C ASP A 206 -15.55 -7.24 -12.20
N ASN A 207 -15.95 -8.44 -11.79
CA ASN A 207 -17.33 -8.86 -11.62
C ASN A 207 -17.50 -9.76 -10.37
N VAL A 208 -18.77 -10.04 -10.09
CA VAL A 208 -19.27 -10.83 -8.96
C VAL A 208 -18.88 -12.31 -8.95
N PHE A 209 -18.64 -12.93 -10.10
CA PHE A 209 -18.21 -14.33 -10.17
C PHE A 209 -16.77 -14.49 -9.71
N GLY A 210 -15.92 -13.49 -10.00
CA GLY A 210 -14.52 -13.49 -9.62
C GLY A 210 -13.75 -14.67 -10.20
N GLY A 211 -12.90 -15.29 -9.38
CA GLY A 211 -12.02 -16.39 -9.79
C GLY A 211 -10.70 -15.93 -10.46
N GLN A 212 -10.54 -14.62 -10.66
CA GLN A 212 -9.23 -14.00 -10.87
C GLN A 212 -8.50 -13.80 -9.53
N ARG A 213 -7.17 -13.65 -9.61
CA ARG A 213 -6.30 -13.50 -8.43
C ARG A 213 -5.92 -12.04 -8.20
N ASP A 214 -5.69 -11.69 -6.93
CA ASP A 214 -4.82 -10.57 -6.65
C ASP A 214 -3.36 -10.98 -6.87
N GLY A 215 -2.66 -10.29 -7.76
CA GLY A 215 -1.24 -10.51 -7.98
C GLY A 215 -0.38 -9.99 -6.84
N GLY A 216 -0.89 -9.13 -5.96
CA GLY A 216 -0.07 -8.36 -5.03
C GLY A 216 0.60 -7.17 -5.71
N ASP A 217 0.90 -6.13 -4.93
CA ASP A 217 1.47 -4.88 -5.45
C ASP A 217 3.01 -4.87 -5.30
N PRO A 218 3.73 -4.13 -6.16
CA PRO A 218 5.18 -4.03 -6.04
C PRO A 218 5.65 -3.37 -4.72
N ILE A 219 4.88 -2.46 -4.11
CA ILE A 219 5.28 -1.82 -2.85
C ILE A 219 5.30 -2.82 -1.67
N SER A 220 4.41 -3.82 -1.65
CA SER A 220 4.40 -4.85 -0.60
C SER A 220 5.71 -5.63 -0.53
N LEU A 221 6.46 -5.67 -1.62
CA LEU A 221 7.70 -6.44 -1.73
C LEU A 221 8.88 -5.77 -1.01
N ILE A 222 8.82 -4.46 -0.73
CA ILE A 222 9.91 -3.73 -0.06
C ILE A 222 9.94 -4.09 1.43
N ASN A 223 11.14 -4.33 1.96
CA ASN A 223 11.36 -4.59 3.38
C ASN A 223 11.19 -3.30 4.21
N PRO A 224 10.26 -3.26 5.18
CA PRO A 224 10.03 -2.08 6.02
C PRO A 224 11.25 -1.65 6.86
N GLU A 225 12.12 -2.60 7.22
CA GLU A 225 13.32 -2.31 8.03
C GLU A 225 14.37 -1.50 7.28
N ASP A 226 14.31 -1.49 5.94
CA ASP A 226 15.21 -0.72 5.09
C ASP A 226 14.76 0.73 4.90
N ILE A 227 13.60 1.10 5.45
CA ILE A 227 13.02 2.42 5.28
C ILE A 227 13.48 3.34 6.41
N GLU A 228 14.08 4.47 6.02
CA GLU A 228 14.39 5.55 6.95
C GLU A 228 13.14 6.38 7.23
N ASN A 229 12.41 6.74 6.17
CA ASN A 229 11.15 7.48 6.27
C ASN A 229 10.31 7.38 4.98
N ILE A 230 9.03 7.73 5.10
CA ILE A 230 8.10 7.92 3.99
C ILE A 230 7.60 9.37 4.02
N SER A 231 7.72 10.08 2.91
CA SER A 231 7.15 11.41 2.70
C SER A 231 5.97 11.32 1.73
N VAL A 232 4.80 11.81 2.14
CA VAL A 232 3.57 11.81 1.33
C VAL A 232 3.35 13.19 0.73
N LEU A 233 3.52 13.28 -0.59
CA LEU A 233 3.33 14.49 -1.38
C LEU A 233 1.88 14.51 -1.89
N LYS A 234 1.02 15.23 -1.16
CA LYS A 234 -0.44 15.19 -1.34
C LYS A 234 -0.93 16.02 -2.53
N GLY A 235 -0.27 17.14 -2.77
CA GLY A 235 -0.66 18.11 -3.78
C GLY A 235 -0.02 17.90 -5.13
N ALA A 236 -0.70 18.35 -6.18
CA ALA A 236 -0.13 18.40 -7.53
C ALA A 236 1.12 19.30 -7.59
N SER A 237 1.16 20.39 -6.81
CA SER A 237 2.34 21.27 -6.68
C SER A 237 3.54 20.54 -6.06
N ALA A 238 3.30 19.68 -5.07
CA ALA A 238 4.34 18.92 -4.38
C ALA A 238 4.98 17.85 -5.28
N ALA A 239 4.19 17.33 -6.23
CA ALA A 239 4.53 16.17 -7.03
C ALA A 239 4.90 16.52 -8.49
N ALA A 240 4.80 17.80 -8.88
CA ALA A 240 4.97 18.29 -10.25
C ALA A 240 6.29 17.86 -10.92
N LEU A 241 7.38 17.73 -10.15
CA LEU A 241 8.69 17.31 -10.67
C LEU A 241 8.76 15.82 -11.07
N TYR A 242 7.83 14.98 -10.63
CA TYR A 242 7.71 13.59 -11.07
C TYR A 242 6.80 13.43 -12.31
N GLY A 243 6.14 14.50 -12.71
CA GLY A 243 5.35 14.59 -13.92
C GLY A 243 4.01 13.86 -13.88
N SER A 244 3.57 13.38 -15.05
CA SER A 244 2.21 12.86 -15.23
C SER A 244 1.79 11.72 -14.29
N GLN A 245 2.74 10.86 -13.95
CA GLN A 245 2.52 9.74 -13.02
C GLN A 245 2.15 10.21 -11.60
N ALA A 246 2.47 11.45 -11.26
CA ALA A 246 2.30 12.03 -9.93
C ALA A 246 0.99 12.83 -9.77
N ALA A 247 0.10 12.83 -10.78
CA ALA A 247 -1.21 13.49 -10.71
C ALA A 247 -2.08 12.98 -9.54
N ASN A 248 -1.87 11.74 -9.13
CA ASN A 248 -2.54 11.09 -8.01
C ASN A 248 -1.86 11.31 -6.65
N GLY A 249 -0.76 12.07 -6.60
CA GLY A 249 0.10 12.20 -5.42
C GLY A 249 1.23 11.16 -5.41
N VAL A 250 2.19 11.36 -4.52
CA VAL A 250 3.41 10.54 -4.44
C VAL A 250 3.65 10.05 -3.02
N ILE A 251 3.99 8.77 -2.90
CA ILE A 251 4.61 8.20 -1.70
C ILE A 251 6.10 8.04 -1.98
N LEU A 252 6.90 8.94 -1.38
CA LEU A 252 8.34 8.96 -1.49
C LEU A 252 8.95 8.17 -0.33
N VAL A 253 9.53 7.03 -0.64
CA VAL A 253 10.28 6.18 0.29
C VAL A 253 11.75 6.58 0.24
N THR A 254 12.33 6.87 1.39
CA THR A 254 13.78 7.04 1.55
C THR A 254 14.34 5.84 2.29
N THR A 255 15.31 5.16 1.70
CA THR A 255 15.95 4.00 2.30
C THR A 255 17.11 4.40 3.22
N LYS A 256 17.39 3.56 4.21
CA LYS A 256 18.54 3.71 5.10
C LYS A 256 19.84 3.63 4.29
N SER A 257 20.80 4.47 4.64
CA SER A 257 22.15 4.48 4.08
C SER A 257 23.18 4.10 5.13
N GLY A 258 24.40 3.79 4.68
CA GLY A 258 25.53 3.60 5.59
C GLY A 258 25.78 4.88 6.38
N LYS A 259 26.25 4.74 7.63
CA LYS A 259 26.59 5.86 8.50
C LYS A 259 28.09 5.85 8.78
N GLN A 260 28.70 7.03 8.78
CA GLN A 260 30.09 7.19 9.21
C GLN A 260 30.26 6.71 10.66
N GLY A 261 31.34 6.00 10.91
CA GLY A 261 31.73 5.55 12.25
C GLY A 261 31.76 4.03 12.36
N ARG A 262 31.57 3.53 13.59
CA ARG A 262 31.62 2.10 13.85
C ARG A 262 30.47 1.39 13.14
N THR A 263 30.78 0.25 12.54
CA THR A 263 29.77 -0.66 12.01
C THR A 263 28.78 -1.02 13.11
N THR A 264 27.51 -0.84 12.79
CA THR A 264 26.37 -1.18 13.64
C THR A 264 25.60 -2.30 12.97
N ILE A 265 25.33 -3.36 13.73
CA ILE A 265 24.50 -4.47 13.28
C ILE A 265 23.18 -4.37 14.03
N ASN A 266 22.06 -4.41 13.32
CA ASN A 266 20.75 -4.52 13.95
C ASN A 266 20.09 -5.83 13.54
N PHE A 267 19.59 -6.56 14.54
CA PHE A 267 18.73 -7.71 14.35
C PHE A 267 17.32 -7.35 14.81
N SER A 268 16.33 -7.61 13.96
CA SER A 268 14.92 -7.44 14.29
C SER A 268 14.17 -8.72 13.99
N SER A 269 13.42 -9.24 14.96
CA SER A 269 12.57 -10.41 14.81
C SER A 269 11.16 -10.09 15.29
N SER A 270 10.14 -10.43 14.49
CA SER A 270 8.74 -10.29 14.82
C SER A 270 8.05 -11.63 14.64
N ALA A 271 7.32 -12.07 15.65
CA ALA A 271 6.46 -13.25 15.61
C ALA A 271 5.03 -12.83 15.94
N GLN A 272 4.12 -12.97 14.98
CA GLN A 272 2.72 -12.60 15.12
C GLN A 272 1.81 -13.79 14.79
N ILE A 273 0.67 -13.83 15.45
CA ILE A 273 -0.41 -14.79 15.23
C ILE A 273 -1.61 -14.03 14.67
N GLU A 274 -2.34 -14.64 13.74
CA GLU A 274 -3.49 -14.02 13.06
C GLU A 274 -4.76 -14.86 13.20
N GLN A 275 -5.89 -14.20 13.44
CA GLN A 275 -7.20 -14.84 13.57
C GLN A 275 -8.29 -14.04 12.84
N ALA A 276 -9.29 -14.71 12.28
CA ALA A 276 -10.45 -14.06 11.70
C ALA A 276 -11.26 -13.32 12.79
N VAL A 277 -11.67 -12.07 12.53
CA VAL A 277 -12.42 -11.25 13.51
C VAL A 277 -13.82 -10.82 13.04
N SER A 278 -14.10 -10.92 11.74
CA SER A 278 -15.34 -10.43 11.15
C SER A 278 -16.00 -11.48 10.25
N THR A 279 -16.33 -12.66 10.81
CA THR A 279 -17.07 -13.71 10.11
C THR A 279 -18.59 -13.47 10.15
N PRO A 280 -19.36 -14.00 9.17
CA PRO A 280 -20.82 -13.93 9.19
C PRO A 280 -21.44 -14.65 10.39
N LYS A 281 -22.68 -14.28 10.73
CA LYS A 281 -23.49 -14.96 11.76
C LYS A 281 -24.50 -15.89 11.09
N PHE A 282 -24.60 -17.11 11.59
CA PHE A 282 -25.46 -18.17 11.03
C PHE A 282 -26.61 -18.53 11.96
N GLN A 283 -27.68 -19.09 11.40
CA GLN A 283 -28.72 -19.77 12.17
C GLN A 283 -28.34 -21.26 12.35
N ASN A 284 -28.81 -21.87 13.44
CA ASN A 284 -28.59 -23.29 13.74
C ASN A 284 -29.90 -24.03 14.10
N GLN A 285 -31.04 -23.39 13.85
CA GLN A 285 -32.35 -23.88 14.27
C GLN A 285 -33.06 -24.69 13.19
N TYR A 286 -32.72 -24.50 11.91
CA TYR A 286 -33.42 -25.08 10.78
C TYR A 286 -32.45 -25.76 9.82
N GLY A 287 -32.80 -26.96 9.38
CA GLY A 287 -31.94 -27.86 8.63
C GLY A 287 -32.06 -27.75 7.11
N GLN A 288 -31.41 -28.70 6.43
CA GLN A 288 -31.35 -28.81 4.98
C GLN A 288 -32.74 -29.12 4.38
N GLY A 289 -33.26 -28.24 3.52
CA GLY A 289 -34.62 -28.39 2.98
C GLY A 289 -35.23 -27.10 2.41
N SER A 290 -36.53 -27.14 2.14
CA SER A 290 -37.36 -26.03 1.67
C SER A 290 -38.83 -26.25 2.04
N GLY A 291 -39.60 -25.17 2.21
CA GLY A 291 -41.00 -25.23 2.60
C GLY A 291 -41.22 -25.87 3.97
N GLY A 292 -40.24 -25.78 4.85
CA GLY A 292 -40.25 -26.47 6.14
C GLY A 292 -40.18 -28.00 6.02
N LYS A 293 -39.64 -28.55 4.92
CA LYS A 293 -39.46 -30.00 4.75
C LYS A 293 -38.00 -30.33 4.48
N ASN A 294 -37.48 -31.33 5.17
CA ASN A 294 -36.09 -31.76 5.00
C ASN A 294 -35.85 -32.46 3.65
N SER A 295 -34.68 -32.22 3.05
CA SER A 295 -34.22 -32.90 1.83
C SER A 295 -32.69 -33.02 1.80
N ASN A 296 -32.17 -34.25 1.76
CA ASN A 296 -30.73 -34.53 1.85
C ASN A 296 -29.91 -34.02 0.65
N THR A 297 -30.57 -33.69 -0.46
CA THR A 297 -29.92 -33.16 -1.67
C THR A 297 -30.06 -31.65 -1.82
N SER A 298 -30.84 -31.00 -0.95
CA SER A 298 -31.04 -29.54 -1.00
C SER A 298 -29.77 -28.80 -0.62
N VAL A 299 -29.46 -27.72 -1.33
CA VAL A 299 -28.37 -26.81 -0.94
C VAL A 299 -28.84 -25.72 0.04
N PHE A 300 -30.14 -25.69 0.36
CA PHE A 300 -30.77 -24.65 1.18
C PHE A 300 -31.04 -25.12 2.61
N SER A 301 -31.13 -24.17 3.54
CA SER A 301 -31.45 -24.38 4.96
C SER A 301 -32.84 -23.89 5.35
N TRP A 302 -33.83 -24.20 4.52
CA TRP A 302 -35.25 -23.89 4.71
C TRP A 302 -36.07 -25.12 5.12
N GLY A 303 -35.41 -26.16 5.64
CA GLY A 303 -36.05 -27.37 6.14
C GLY A 303 -36.69 -27.22 7.51
N ASP A 304 -37.06 -28.37 8.10
CA ASP A 304 -37.60 -28.45 9.45
C ASP A 304 -36.59 -27.99 10.50
N LYS A 305 -37.07 -27.81 11.74
CA LYS A 305 -36.19 -27.53 12.87
C LYS A 305 -35.16 -28.66 13.04
N THR A 306 -33.91 -28.29 13.30
CA THR A 306 -32.85 -29.25 13.62
C THR A 306 -33.08 -29.84 15.01
N ASN A 307 -32.60 -31.07 15.23
CA ASN A 307 -32.55 -31.69 16.56
C ASN A 307 -31.38 -31.13 17.40
N GLY A 308 -31.20 -29.81 17.43
CA GLY A 308 -30.13 -29.14 18.20
C GLY A 308 -28.75 -29.16 17.53
N ALA A 309 -28.66 -29.41 16.22
CA ALA A 309 -27.40 -29.35 15.49
C ALA A 309 -26.80 -27.93 15.56
N ASN A 310 -25.58 -27.81 16.07
CA ASN A 310 -24.89 -26.53 16.25
C ASN A 310 -23.39 -26.70 15.96
N TYR A 311 -23.05 -26.77 14.67
CA TYR A 311 -21.68 -26.96 14.21
C TYR A 311 -21.00 -25.62 13.91
N ASP A 312 -19.78 -25.44 14.41
CA ASP A 312 -18.91 -24.32 14.04
C ASP A 312 -18.18 -24.60 12.72
N ASN A 313 -18.95 -24.66 11.63
CA ASN A 313 -18.44 -24.99 10.31
C ASN A 313 -17.39 -23.99 9.79
N VAL A 314 -17.48 -22.72 10.22
CA VAL A 314 -16.53 -21.68 9.80
C VAL A 314 -15.23 -21.79 10.59
N GLY A 315 -15.31 -21.98 11.91
CA GLY A 315 -14.14 -22.18 12.76
C GLY A 315 -13.38 -23.47 12.45
N GLU A 316 -14.07 -24.55 12.06
CA GLU A 316 -13.43 -25.82 11.67
C GLU A 316 -12.61 -25.71 10.38
N PHE A 317 -13.01 -24.83 9.45
CA PHE A 317 -12.29 -24.64 8.18
C PHE A 317 -11.08 -23.71 8.31
N PHE A 318 -11.23 -22.56 8.98
CA PHE A 318 -10.12 -21.62 9.15
C PHE A 318 -9.05 -22.17 10.09
N ARG A 319 -7.79 -21.84 9.82
CA ARG A 319 -6.68 -22.07 10.75
C ARG A 319 -6.25 -20.77 11.41
N THR A 320 -5.55 -20.88 12.53
CA THR A 320 -4.79 -19.76 13.08
C THR A 320 -3.60 -19.47 12.16
N GLY A 321 -3.52 -18.22 11.68
CA GLY A 321 -2.42 -17.75 10.85
C GLY A 321 -1.18 -17.38 11.67
N SER A 322 -0.04 -17.25 11.02
CA SER A 322 1.21 -16.81 11.66
C SER A 322 2.04 -15.97 10.70
N ASN A 323 2.80 -15.01 11.23
CA ASN A 323 3.70 -14.18 10.44
C ASN A 323 5.01 -13.98 11.21
N PHE A 324 6.09 -14.52 10.67
CA PHE A 324 7.44 -14.39 11.18
C PHE A 324 8.27 -13.52 10.24
N THR A 325 8.79 -12.40 10.75
CA THR A 325 9.65 -11.50 9.99
C THR A 325 10.98 -11.34 10.72
N ASN A 326 12.07 -11.77 10.10
CA ASN A 326 13.43 -11.65 10.64
C ASN A 326 14.25 -10.77 9.71
N SER A 327 14.99 -9.81 10.27
CA SER A 327 15.81 -8.87 9.53
C SER A 327 17.16 -8.71 10.21
N LEU A 328 18.22 -8.69 9.41
CA LEU A 328 19.57 -8.36 9.80
C LEU A 328 20.04 -7.20 8.94
N THR A 329 20.42 -6.10 9.55
CA THR A 329 20.97 -4.92 8.88
C THR A 329 22.40 -4.67 9.36
N LEU A 330 23.27 -4.25 8.46
CA LEU A 330 24.62 -3.81 8.72
C LEU A 330 24.78 -2.41 8.13
N SER A 331 25.22 -1.46 8.94
CA SER A 331 25.49 -0.08 8.52
C SER A 331 26.83 0.37 9.07
N GLY A 332 27.70 0.89 8.22
CA GLY A 332 28.98 1.42 8.65
C GLY A 332 29.75 2.10 7.52
N GLY A 333 30.94 2.59 7.84
CA GLY A 333 31.81 3.22 6.86
C GLY A 333 32.58 4.42 7.43
N ASN A 334 33.28 5.12 6.57
CA ASN A 334 33.99 6.35 6.90
C ASN A 334 33.39 7.55 6.13
N GLU A 335 34.08 8.68 6.17
CA GLU A 335 33.66 9.91 5.47
C GLU A 335 33.70 9.80 3.94
N LYS A 336 34.42 8.81 3.39
CA LYS A 336 34.58 8.59 1.95
C LYS A 336 33.71 7.45 1.42
N ASN A 337 33.53 6.37 2.16
CA ASN A 337 32.75 5.21 1.73
C ASN A 337 31.81 4.76 2.85
N GLN A 338 30.54 4.56 2.52
CA GLN A 338 29.47 4.19 3.44
C GLN A 338 28.67 3.03 2.87
N THR A 339 28.60 1.94 3.63
CA THR A 339 27.93 0.70 3.24
C THR A 339 26.72 0.46 4.12
N TYR A 340 25.61 0.13 3.48
CA TYR A 340 24.43 -0.45 4.11
C TYR A 340 24.10 -1.77 3.43
N PHE A 341 23.96 -2.82 4.23
CA PHE A 341 23.50 -4.12 3.78
C PHE A 341 22.32 -4.56 4.63
N SER A 342 21.33 -5.22 4.03
CA SER A 342 20.31 -5.91 4.78
C SER A 342 19.88 -7.22 4.12
N TYR A 343 19.47 -8.13 4.99
CA TYR A 343 18.75 -9.34 4.62
C TYR A 343 17.51 -9.44 5.50
N ALA A 344 16.35 -9.64 4.88
CA ALA A 344 15.13 -9.95 5.61
C ALA A 344 14.41 -11.15 5.02
N ASN A 345 13.80 -11.94 5.90
CA ASN A 345 12.94 -13.06 5.55
C ASN A 345 11.56 -12.87 6.20
N THR A 346 10.51 -13.07 5.40
CA THR A 346 9.12 -13.09 5.84
C THR A 346 8.54 -14.46 5.53
N LEU A 347 8.03 -15.15 6.56
CA LEU A 347 7.25 -16.37 6.45
C LEU A 347 5.87 -16.11 7.04
N ALA A 348 4.85 -16.03 6.18
CA ALA A 348 3.48 -15.75 6.58
C ALA A 348 2.54 -16.87 6.13
N LYS A 349 1.84 -17.48 7.09
CA LYS A 349 0.77 -18.45 6.88
C LYS A 349 -0.55 -17.76 7.13
N GLY A 350 -1.39 -17.63 6.10
CA GLY A 350 -2.72 -17.03 6.22
C GLY A 350 -3.70 -17.89 7.02
N ILE A 351 -4.83 -17.30 7.38
CA ILE A 351 -5.94 -18.01 8.05
C ILE A 351 -6.63 -19.03 7.13
N LEU A 352 -6.50 -18.87 5.81
CA LEU A 352 -6.92 -19.88 4.84
C LEU A 352 -5.92 -21.05 4.88
N PRO A 353 -6.37 -22.31 4.98
CA PRO A 353 -5.49 -23.46 4.88
C PRO A 353 -4.69 -23.44 3.57
N GLU A 354 -3.44 -23.92 3.63
CA GLU A 354 -2.49 -23.94 2.49
C GLU A 354 -2.15 -22.59 1.84
N ASN A 355 -2.63 -21.46 2.39
CA ASN A 355 -2.20 -20.14 1.95
C ASN A 355 -0.92 -19.70 2.67
N ASP A 356 0.22 -19.90 2.00
CA ASP A 356 1.55 -19.66 2.56
C ASP A 356 2.36 -18.70 1.68
N LEU A 357 3.04 -17.75 2.31
CA LEU A 357 3.96 -16.80 1.69
C LEU A 357 5.35 -16.95 2.29
N MET A 358 6.34 -17.06 1.42
CA MET A 358 7.76 -16.98 1.77
C MET A 358 8.42 -15.90 0.91
N ARG A 359 9.06 -14.93 1.55
CA ARG A 359 9.77 -13.83 0.88
C ARG A 359 11.16 -13.63 1.46
N HIS A 360 12.12 -13.38 0.58
CA HIS A 360 13.46 -12.96 0.93
C HIS A 360 13.77 -11.62 0.26
N ASN A 361 14.35 -10.72 1.04
CA ASN A 361 14.79 -9.41 0.62
C ASN A 361 16.30 -9.30 0.86
N PHE A 362 17.04 -8.94 -0.18
CA PHE A 362 18.46 -8.60 -0.09
C PHE A 362 18.62 -7.16 -0.55
N ASN A 363 19.23 -6.32 0.27
CA ASN A 363 19.52 -4.95 -0.07
C ASN A 363 21.00 -4.65 0.15
N LEU A 364 21.62 -4.00 -0.82
CA LEU A 364 22.95 -3.44 -0.70
C LEU A 364 22.90 -2.00 -1.21
N LYS A 365 23.41 -1.06 -0.42
CA LYS A 365 23.54 0.34 -0.79
C LYS A 365 24.93 0.82 -0.40
N GLU A 366 25.65 1.36 -1.38
CA GLU A 366 27.00 1.88 -1.22
C GLU A 366 27.02 3.34 -1.66
N SER A 367 27.59 4.21 -0.84
CA SER A 367 27.82 5.61 -1.16
C SER A 367 29.29 5.94 -1.01
N ALA A 368 29.88 6.53 -2.04
CA ALA A 368 31.29 6.87 -2.10
C ALA A 368 31.49 8.32 -2.53
N SER A 369 32.41 9.03 -1.87
CA SER A 369 32.81 10.40 -2.18
C SER A 369 34.27 10.47 -2.63
N PHE A 370 34.49 11.12 -3.77
CA PHE A 370 35.77 11.24 -4.46
C PHE A 370 36.12 12.71 -4.72
N PHE A 371 37.40 12.96 -5.05
CA PHE A 371 37.93 14.27 -5.42
C PHE A 371 37.56 15.37 -4.40
N ASP A 372 37.91 15.16 -3.13
CA ASP A 372 37.59 16.07 -2.02
C ASP A 372 36.10 16.43 -1.92
N ASN A 373 35.25 15.40 -2.00
CA ASN A 373 33.78 15.50 -1.94
C ASN A 373 33.16 16.30 -3.10
N LYS A 374 33.88 16.46 -4.22
CA LYS A 374 33.32 17.01 -5.46
C LYS A 374 32.44 16.01 -6.19
N LEU A 375 32.79 14.72 -6.18
CA LEU A 375 31.96 13.67 -6.78
C LEU A 375 31.42 12.76 -5.69
N THR A 376 30.11 12.59 -5.64
CA THR A 376 29.46 11.56 -4.82
C THR A 376 28.77 10.56 -5.75
N VAL A 377 29.10 9.28 -5.61
CA VAL A 377 28.50 8.17 -6.35
C VAL A 377 27.74 7.31 -5.36
N GLU A 378 26.49 6.99 -5.68
CA GLU A 378 25.68 6.07 -4.89
C GLU A 378 25.15 4.96 -5.78
N GLY A 379 25.26 3.72 -5.33
CA GLY A 379 24.69 2.54 -5.98
C GLY A 379 23.83 1.76 -4.99
N SER A 380 22.69 1.25 -5.45
CA SER A 380 21.89 0.31 -4.68
C SER A 380 21.40 -0.85 -5.54
N ALA A 381 21.38 -2.03 -4.95
CA ALA A 381 20.86 -3.25 -5.52
C ALA A 381 19.91 -3.91 -4.52
N ASN A 382 18.66 -4.05 -4.93
CA ASN A 382 17.63 -4.72 -4.16
C ASN A 382 17.13 -5.93 -4.94
N TYR A 383 17.29 -7.12 -4.37
CA TYR A 383 16.81 -8.37 -4.94
C TYR A 383 15.78 -9.01 -4.03
N ILE A 384 14.66 -9.39 -4.62
CA ILE A 384 13.52 -9.95 -3.90
C ILE A 384 13.09 -11.22 -4.60
N THR A 385 12.91 -12.29 -3.82
CA THR A 385 12.26 -13.51 -4.28
C THR A 385 11.09 -13.85 -3.37
N GLN A 386 9.96 -14.19 -3.97
CA GLN A 386 8.73 -14.51 -3.25
C GLN A 386 8.08 -15.76 -3.87
N LYS A 387 7.64 -16.66 -3.00
CA LYS A 387 6.73 -17.74 -3.34
C LYS A 387 5.42 -17.53 -2.57
N LEU A 388 4.29 -17.61 -3.26
CA LEU A 388 2.96 -17.50 -2.69
C LEU A 388 2.11 -18.67 -3.18
N ASP A 389 1.66 -19.49 -2.24
CA ASP A 389 0.77 -20.62 -2.48
C ASP A 389 -0.66 -20.25 -2.07
N ASN A 390 -1.65 -20.68 -2.87
CA ASN A 390 -3.10 -20.52 -2.64
C ASN A 390 -3.54 -19.13 -2.18
N ALA A 391 -3.13 -18.08 -2.92
CA ALA A 391 -3.63 -16.74 -2.70
C ALA A 391 -5.18 -16.74 -2.75
N PRO A 392 -5.88 -16.31 -1.67
CA PRO A 392 -7.33 -16.28 -1.66
C PRO A 392 -7.92 -15.48 -2.82
N THR A 393 -8.92 -16.05 -3.46
CA THR A 393 -9.75 -15.39 -4.47
C THR A 393 -11.00 -14.81 -3.79
N SER A 394 -11.65 -13.86 -4.45
CA SER A 394 -12.96 -13.34 -4.03
C SER A 394 -13.96 -13.52 -5.17
N GLY A 395 -15.25 -13.47 -4.85
CA GLY A 395 -16.33 -13.88 -5.74
C GLY A 395 -16.73 -15.34 -5.55
N PHE A 396 -17.54 -15.88 -6.45
CA PHE A 396 -18.07 -17.24 -6.36
C PHE A 396 -17.05 -18.33 -6.77
N TYR A 397 -16.19 -18.05 -7.74
CA TYR A 397 -15.39 -19.08 -8.38
C TYR A 397 -14.04 -19.30 -7.69
N TYR A 398 -13.69 -20.60 -7.53
CA TYR A 398 -12.48 -21.04 -6.82
C TYR A 398 -12.37 -20.52 -5.39
N ASN A 399 -13.50 -20.15 -4.77
CA ASN A 399 -13.53 -19.56 -3.44
C ASN A 399 -14.07 -20.56 -2.41
N PRO A 400 -13.24 -21.01 -1.46
CA PRO A 400 -13.67 -22.00 -0.46
C PRO A 400 -14.77 -21.48 0.47
N LEU A 401 -14.89 -20.16 0.65
CA LEU A 401 -15.91 -19.58 1.53
C LEU A 401 -17.32 -19.79 1.02
N VAL A 402 -17.52 -19.99 -0.28
CA VAL A 402 -18.84 -20.26 -0.85
C VAL A 402 -19.40 -21.58 -0.30
N GLY A 403 -18.60 -22.64 -0.35
CA GLY A 403 -18.98 -23.93 0.26
C GLY A 403 -19.06 -23.86 1.77
N THR A 404 -18.13 -23.16 2.44
CA THR A 404 -18.11 -23.04 3.90
C THR A 404 -19.32 -22.28 4.45
N TYR A 405 -19.70 -21.15 3.84
CA TYR A 405 -20.76 -20.28 4.37
C TYR A 405 -22.15 -20.76 3.95
N LEU A 406 -22.29 -21.39 2.79
CA LEU A 406 -23.58 -21.87 2.28
C LEU A 406 -23.90 -23.32 2.66
N LEU A 407 -23.01 -24.01 3.37
CA LEU A 407 -23.25 -25.37 3.85
C LEU A 407 -24.58 -25.43 4.64
N PRO A 408 -25.50 -26.35 4.31
CA PRO A 408 -26.73 -26.52 5.04
C PRO A 408 -26.49 -26.71 6.55
N ARG A 409 -27.28 -26.01 7.37
CA ARG A 409 -26.99 -25.86 8.81
C ARG A 409 -27.15 -27.14 9.62
N SER A 410 -27.78 -28.18 9.06
CA SER A 410 -27.85 -29.53 9.65
C SER A 410 -26.62 -30.40 9.36
N LEU A 411 -25.71 -29.97 8.47
CA LEU A 411 -24.50 -30.72 8.12
C LEU A 411 -23.28 -30.25 8.92
N ASN A 412 -22.43 -31.20 9.30
CA ASN A 412 -21.13 -30.93 9.90
C ASN A 412 -20.07 -30.87 8.81
N ILE A 413 -19.39 -29.74 8.68
CA ILE A 413 -18.35 -29.57 7.66
C ILE A 413 -17.18 -30.55 7.87
N ALA A 414 -16.92 -30.97 9.11
CA ALA A 414 -15.80 -31.86 9.44
C ALA A 414 -15.89 -33.21 8.72
N ASP A 415 -17.11 -33.66 8.37
CA ASP A 415 -17.34 -34.91 7.62
C ASP A 415 -16.77 -34.84 6.19
N TYR A 416 -16.55 -33.62 5.68
CA TYR A 416 -15.98 -33.35 4.36
C TYR A 416 -14.48 -33.01 4.41
N LYS A 417 -13.83 -33.09 5.57
CA LYS A 417 -12.38 -32.84 5.70
C LYS A 417 -11.56 -33.87 4.93
N ASN A 418 -12.03 -35.11 4.85
CA ASN A 418 -11.60 -36.04 3.83
C ASN A 418 -12.23 -35.63 2.49
N PHE A 419 -11.54 -34.78 1.75
CA PHE A 419 -12.09 -34.05 0.62
C PHE A 419 -12.23 -34.84 -0.68
N GLU A 420 -11.82 -36.10 -0.69
CA GLU A 420 -11.88 -36.95 -1.88
C GLU A 420 -12.30 -38.39 -1.58
N THR A 421 -12.94 -39.01 -2.57
CA THR A 421 -13.33 -40.41 -2.60
C THR A 421 -12.86 -41.05 -3.90
N PHE A 422 -12.33 -42.27 -3.84
CA PHE A 422 -11.82 -42.94 -5.03
C PHE A 422 -12.97 -43.44 -5.93
N ASN A 423 -12.96 -43.05 -7.21
CA ASN A 423 -13.88 -43.53 -8.23
C ASN A 423 -13.22 -44.67 -9.03
N THR A 424 -13.70 -45.89 -8.85
CA THR A 424 -13.18 -47.09 -9.53
C THR A 424 -13.43 -47.08 -11.04
N SER A 425 -14.53 -46.48 -11.51
CA SER A 425 -14.88 -46.41 -12.93
C SER A 425 -13.95 -45.49 -13.72
N ARG A 426 -13.50 -44.39 -13.11
CA ARG A 426 -12.56 -43.44 -13.73
C ARG A 426 -11.11 -43.65 -13.31
N ASN A 427 -10.87 -44.52 -12.34
CA ASN A 427 -9.56 -44.80 -11.74
C ASN A 427 -8.86 -43.51 -11.24
N LEU A 428 -9.62 -42.62 -10.58
CA LEU A 428 -9.12 -41.36 -10.02
C LEU A 428 -9.92 -40.96 -8.78
N ASN A 429 -9.32 -40.10 -7.95
CA ASN A 429 -10.01 -39.49 -6.81
C ASN A 429 -10.96 -38.38 -7.29
N GLU A 430 -12.20 -38.44 -6.84
CA GLU A 430 -13.25 -37.44 -7.08
C GLU A 430 -13.56 -36.68 -5.80
N GLN A 431 -14.14 -35.50 -5.97
CA GLN A 431 -14.46 -34.61 -4.87
C GLN A 431 -15.54 -35.18 -3.97
N ASN A 432 -15.29 -35.21 -2.67
CA ASN A 432 -16.28 -35.57 -1.65
C ASN A 432 -17.08 -34.33 -1.24
N TRP A 433 -18.31 -34.19 -1.74
CA TRP A 433 -19.21 -33.10 -1.37
C TRP A 433 -20.68 -33.54 -1.42
N PHE A 434 -21.52 -32.98 -0.54
CA PHE A 434 -22.91 -33.42 -0.39
C PHE A 434 -23.80 -33.17 -1.62
N SER A 435 -23.47 -32.15 -2.41
CA SER A 435 -24.19 -31.82 -3.64
C SER A 435 -23.25 -31.13 -4.63
N LEU A 436 -22.90 -31.82 -5.71
CA LEU A 436 -22.17 -31.25 -6.83
C LEU A 436 -23.20 -30.90 -7.91
N SER A 437 -23.53 -29.61 -8.03
CA SER A 437 -24.41 -29.10 -9.08
C SER A 437 -23.80 -27.89 -9.78
N ASP A 438 -23.99 -27.82 -11.10
CA ASP A 438 -23.64 -26.65 -11.88
C ASP A 438 -24.67 -25.55 -11.56
N SER A 439 -24.31 -24.65 -10.66
CA SER A 439 -25.09 -23.47 -10.28
C SER A 439 -24.23 -22.21 -10.39
N PRO A 440 -24.80 -20.99 -10.43
CA PRO A 440 -23.99 -19.78 -10.49
C PRO A 440 -23.01 -19.60 -9.31
N THR A 441 -23.29 -20.19 -8.14
CA THR A 441 -22.36 -20.21 -6.99
C THR A 441 -21.27 -21.27 -7.10
N THR A 442 -21.48 -22.32 -7.88
CA THR A 442 -20.54 -23.44 -8.10
C THR A 442 -19.91 -23.95 -6.79
N GLN A 443 -20.75 -24.32 -5.80
CA GLN A 443 -20.29 -24.84 -4.51
C GLN A 443 -19.39 -26.05 -4.67
N GLN A 444 -18.36 -26.10 -3.83
CA GLN A 444 -17.34 -27.13 -3.78
C GLN A 444 -16.95 -27.37 -2.33
N ASN A 445 -16.36 -28.52 -2.08
CA ASN A 445 -15.67 -28.80 -0.83
C ASN A 445 -14.52 -27.79 -0.63
N PRO A 446 -14.49 -27.05 0.48
CA PRO A 446 -13.44 -26.07 0.75
C PRO A 446 -12.02 -26.66 0.77
N TRP A 447 -11.86 -27.89 1.29
CA TRP A 447 -10.58 -28.59 1.28
C TRP A 447 -10.20 -29.13 -0.10
N TRP A 448 -11.17 -29.45 -0.96
CA TRP A 448 -10.88 -29.76 -2.36
C TRP A 448 -10.28 -28.54 -3.06
N ILE A 449 -10.83 -27.34 -2.86
CA ILE A 449 -10.29 -26.13 -3.50
C ILE A 449 -8.82 -25.91 -3.14
N VAL A 450 -8.47 -25.94 -1.85
CA VAL A 450 -7.09 -25.64 -1.42
C VAL A 450 -6.08 -26.75 -1.77
N ASN A 451 -6.51 -28.01 -1.93
CA ASN A 451 -5.62 -29.15 -2.21
C ASN A 451 -5.62 -29.62 -3.68
N ARG A 452 -6.73 -29.44 -4.39
CA ARG A 452 -7.00 -29.96 -5.75
C ARG A 452 -7.34 -28.88 -6.77
N ASN A 453 -7.48 -27.62 -6.34
CA ASN A 453 -7.43 -26.46 -7.23
C ASN A 453 -6.26 -25.51 -6.89
N PRO A 454 -5.05 -26.01 -6.55
CA PRO A 454 -4.01 -25.15 -6.01
C PRO A 454 -3.53 -24.11 -7.02
N THR A 455 -3.13 -22.97 -6.49
CA THR A 455 -2.45 -21.91 -7.24
C THR A 455 -1.07 -21.66 -6.65
N GLN A 456 -0.07 -21.41 -7.50
CA GLN A 456 1.26 -21.00 -7.06
C GLN A 456 1.74 -19.80 -7.85
N SER A 457 2.31 -18.81 -7.18
CA SER A 457 3.05 -17.70 -7.77
C SER A 457 4.49 -17.72 -7.30
N THR A 458 5.44 -17.67 -8.23
CA THR A 458 6.85 -17.44 -7.95
C THR A 458 7.29 -16.16 -8.63
N ARG A 459 7.73 -15.19 -7.83
CA ARG A 459 8.11 -13.85 -8.26
C ARG A 459 9.55 -13.55 -7.92
N ASN A 460 10.28 -12.98 -8.87
CA ASN A 460 11.61 -12.40 -8.66
C ASN A 460 11.59 -10.95 -9.10
N ARG A 461 12.13 -10.06 -8.27
CA ARG A 461 12.28 -8.63 -8.58
C ARG A 461 13.71 -8.19 -8.34
N LEU A 462 14.24 -7.45 -9.30
CA LEU A 462 15.52 -6.78 -9.23
C LEU A 462 15.31 -5.29 -9.43
N LEU A 463 15.65 -4.49 -8.42
CA LEU A 463 15.69 -3.04 -8.48
C LEU A 463 17.15 -2.59 -8.33
N LEU A 464 17.70 -2.04 -9.41
CA LEU A 464 19.03 -1.44 -9.42
C LEU A 464 18.88 0.06 -9.54
N ASN A 465 19.52 0.83 -8.67
CA ASN A 465 19.61 2.29 -8.80
C ASN A 465 21.06 2.73 -8.75
N GLY A 466 21.41 3.73 -9.53
CA GLY A 466 22.71 4.38 -9.51
C GLY A 466 22.56 5.90 -9.64
N SER A 467 23.41 6.64 -8.92
CA SER A 467 23.51 8.09 -9.07
C SER A 467 24.94 8.56 -9.00
N ALA A 468 25.24 9.63 -9.74
CA ALA A 468 26.50 10.34 -9.67
C ALA A 468 26.21 11.84 -9.59
N LYS A 469 26.67 12.49 -8.52
CA LYS A 469 26.50 13.92 -8.27
C LYS A 469 27.86 14.61 -8.24
N TYR A 470 28.09 15.52 -9.17
CA TYR A 470 29.31 16.31 -9.28
C TYR A 470 29.08 17.78 -8.93
N LYS A 471 29.83 18.30 -7.95
CA LYS A 471 29.84 19.72 -7.57
C LYS A 471 30.78 20.47 -8.53
N VAL A 472 30.20 21.15 -9.51
CA VAL A 472 30.93 21.95 -10.49
C VAL A 472 31.49 23.21 -9.82
N ALA A 473 30.68 23.86 -8.97
CA ALA A 473 31.07 24.98 -8.12
C ALA A 473 30.24 24.96 -6.82
N PRO A 474 30.56 25.78 -5.80
CA PRO A 474 29.78 25.81 -4.55
C PRO A 474 28.27 26.06 -4.76
N TRP A 475 27.91 26.80 -5.83
CA TRP A 475 26.54 27.16 -6.16
C TRP A 475 25.88 26.23 -7.18
N ILE A 476 26.59 25.29 -7.82
CA ILE A 476 26.01 24.39 -8.85
C ILE A 476 26.55 22.97 -8.77
N SER A 477 25.63 22.00 -8.83
CA SER A 477 25.95 20.59 -8.96
C SER A 477 25.13 19.93 -10.05
N ILE A 478 25.74 19.02 -10.80
CA ILE A 478 25.08 18.20 -11.82
C ILE A 478 24.94 16.79 -11.25
N GLN A 479 23.75 16.22 -11.35
CA GLN A 479 23.45 14.86 -10.93
C GLN A 479 22.88 14.08 -12.09
N ALA A 480 23.39 12.88 -12.32
CA ALA A 480 22.79 11.89 -13.19
C ALA A 480 22.29 10.71 -12.35
N ARG A 481 21.10 10.18 -12.66
CA ARG A 481 20.54 8.99 -12.03
C ARG A 481 20.02 8.02 -13.06
N GLY A 482 20.09 6.73 -12.74
CA GLY A 482 19.52 5.67 -13.55
C GLY A 482 18.95 4.55 -12.68
N SER A 483 17.89 3.90 -13.14
CA SER A 483 17.38 2.70 -12.53
C SER A 483 16.85 1.67 -13.52
N VAL A 484 16.87 0.41 -13.08
CA VAL A 484 16.23 -0.72 -13.74
C VAL A 484 15.41 -1.46 -12.68
N ASP A 485 14.10 -1.53 -12.89
CA ASP A 485 13.15 -2.29 -12.08
C ASP A 485 12.56 -3.41 -12.95
N ARG A 486 13.02 -4.63 -12.71
CA ARG A 486 12.62 -5.81 -13.46
C ARG A 486 11.94 -6.79 -12.54
N THR A 487 10.66 -7.09 -12.80
CA THR A 487 9.88 -8.08 -12.06
C THR A 487 9.43 -9.18 -13.01
N SER A 488 9.73 -10.42 -12.67
CA SER A 488 9.27 -11.62 -13.39
C SER A 488 8.40 -12.46 -12.46
N GLU A 489 7.27 -12.94 -12.95
CA GLU A 489 6.35 -13.83 -12.23
C GLU A 489 5.96 -15.02 -13.11
N VAL A 490 6.03 -16.20 -12.53
CA VAL A 490 5.38 -17.41 -13.05
C VAL A 490 4.23 -17.72 -12.12
N TRP A 491 3.04 -17.86 -12.68
CA TRP A 491 1.87 -18.32 -11.95
C TRP A 491 1.23 -19.49 -12.66
N ASP A 492 0.79 -20.47 -11.88
CA ASP A 492 -0.02 -21.56 -12.40
C ASP A 492 -1.20 -21.89 -11.47
N ARG A 493 -2.23 -22.50 -12.06
CA ARG A 493 -3.37 -23.07 -11.35
C ARG A 493 -3.70 -24.43 -11.95
N LYS A 494 -3.70 -25.45 -11.09
CA LYS A 494 -3.96 -26.85 -11.44
C LYS A 494 -5.33 -27.22 -10.90
N VAL A 495 -6.31 -27.36 -11.78
CA VAL A 495 -7.69 -27.69 -11.40
C VAL A 495 -7.93 -29.16 -11.72
N TYR A 496 -8.17 -29.97 -10.71
CA TYR A 496 -8.32 -31.42 -10.90
C TYR A 496 -9.72 -31.77 -11.43
N ALA A 497 -9.81 -32.90 -12.14
CA ALA A 497 -11.05 -33.54 -12.56
C ALA A 497 -11.99 -33.78 -11.36
N SER A 498 -13.32 -33.71 -11.58
CA SER A 498 -14.38 -33.68 -10.53
C SER A 498 -14.62 -32.30 -9.90
N THR A 499 -13.80 -31.30 -10.24
CA THR A 499 -14.20 -29.88 -10.08
C THR A 499 -15.37 -29.58 -11.03
N PRO A 500 -16.43 -28.85 -10.60
CA PRO A 500 -17.60 -28.55 -11.44
C PRO A 500 -17.25 -28.00 -12.83
N ASN A 501 -18.07 -28.33 -13.83
CA ASN A 501 -17.74 -28.21 -15.24
C ASN A 501 -17.40 -26.77 -15.71
N PRO A 502 -18.03 -25.68 -15.19
CA PRO A 502 -17.63 -24.32 -15.52
C PRO A 502 -16.15 -24.03 -15.22
N LEU A 503 -15.58 -24.69 -14.21
CA LEU A 503 -14.24 -24.39 -13.67
C LEU A 503 -13.19 -25.45 -13.99
N GLY A 504 -13.56 -26.73 -13.92
CA GLY A 504 -12.62 -27.86 -13.98
C GLY A 504 -12.62 -28.63 -15.28
N LYS A 505 -13.72 -28.60 -16.05
CA LYS A 505 -13.96 -29.51 -17.18
C LYS A 505 -13.91 -30.99 -16.74
N THR A 506 -14.18 -31.91 -17.66
CA THR A 506 -14.28 -33.35 -17.36
C THR A 506 -12.99 -33.92 -16.76
N ASN A 507 -11.83 -33.55 -17.31
CA ASN A 507 -10.53 -34.15 -17.00
C ASN A 507 -9.56 -33.20 -16.26
N GLY A 508 -10.03 -32.04 -15.84
CA GLY A 508 -9.21 -31.00 -15.21
C GLY A 508 -8.86 -29.86 -16.17
N ASN A 509 -8.38 -28.76 -15.60
CA ASN A 509 -8.02 -27.53 -16.29
C ASN A 509 -6.66 -27.03 -15.80
N TYR A 510 -5.85 -26.50 -16.71
CA TYR A 510 -4.55 -25.93 -16.38
C TYR A 510 -4.47 -24.49 -16.88
N ASN A 511 -4.10 -23.58 -15.99
CA ASN A 511 -3.81 -22.20 -16.31
C ASN A 511 -2.35 -21.93 -15.98
N TYR A 512 -1.66 -21.24 -16.88
CA TYR A 512 -0.25 -20.89 -16.72
C TYR A 512 0.01 -19.52 -17.30
N THR A 513 0.71 -18.68 -16.55
CA THR A 513 1.16 -17.35 -16.96
C THR A 513 2.63 -17.21 -16.64
N ASN A 514 3.40 -16.65 -17.58
CA ASN A 514 4.76 -16.20 -17.34
C ASN A 514 4.90 -14.77 -17.85
N THR A 515 5.14 -13.83 -16.94
CA THR A 515 5.15 -12.39 -17.25
C THR A 515 6.41 -11.74 -16.72
N THR A 516 6.99 -10.85 -17.51
CA THR A 516 8.08 -9.97 -17.08
C THR A 516 7.70 -8.52 -17.40
N ILE A 517 7.83 -7.67 -16.39
CA ILE A 517 7.77 -6.22 -16.53
C ILE A 517 9.17 -5.67 -16.31
N THR A 518 9.62 -4.77 -17.19
CA THR A 518 10.86 -4.00 -17.03
C THR A 518 10.53 -2.51 -17.15
N GLN A 519 10.85 -1.74 -16.12
CA GLN A 519 10.87 -0.29 -16.15
C GLN A 519 12.33 0.18 -16.08
N GLN A 520 12.71 1.05 -17.01
CA GLN A 520 13.99 1.74 -17.01
C GLN A 520 13.73 3.22 -16.83
N TYR A 521 14.49 3.87 -15.96
CA TYR A 521 14.39 5.30 -15.70
C TYR A 521 15.78 5.93 -15.76
N GLY A 522 15.86 7.15 -16.26
CA GLY A 522 17.07 7.96 -16.17
C GLY A 522 16.75 9.44 -16.11
N ASP A 523 17.54 10.19 -15.34
CA ASP A 523 17.49 11.65 -15.33
C ASP A 523 18.87 12.30 -15.24
N VAL A 524 18.93 13.54 -15.70
CA VAL A 524 20.05 14.45 -15.50
C VAL A 524 19.49 15.77 -14.99
N VAL A 525 20.01 16.24 -13.86
CA VAL A 525 19.54 17.43 -13.15
C VAL A 525 20.72 18.31 -12.76
N ALA A 526 20.67 19.59 -13.14
CA ALA A 526 21.53 20.62 -12.62
C ALA A 526 20.81 21.34 -11.47
N ASN A 527 21.36 21.26 -10.26
CA ASN A 527 20.89 21.95 -9.06
C ASN A 527 21.73 23.21 -8.84
N MET A 528 21.08 24.34 -8.61
CA MET A 528 21.69 25.66 -8.48
C MET A 528 21.22 26.35 -7.19
N ASN A 529 22.13 26.97 -6.45
CA ASN A 529 21.86 27.72 -5.23
C ASN A 529 22.60 29.05 -5.28
N PHE A 530 21.88 30.15 -5.49
CA PHE A 530 22.43 31.50 -5.54
C PHE A 530 22.01 32.30 -4.31
N ASN A 531 22.97 32.83 -3.57
CA ASN A 531 22.74 33.86 -2.56
C ASN A 531 22.95 35.23 -3.22
N VAL A 532 21.86 35.86 -3.69
CA VAL A 532 21.93 37.14 -4.40
C VAL A 532 22.22 38.29 -3.43
N SER A 533 21.70 38.20 -2.21
CA SER A 533 22.01 39.07 -1.08
C SER A 533 21.73 38.32 0.23
N ASP A 534 22.05 38.92 1.38
CA ASP A 534 21.73 38.35 2.71
C ASP A 534 20.23 38.06 2.89
N LYS A 535 19.38 38.78 2.15
CA LYS A 535 17.92 38.66 2.21
C LYS A 535 17.33 37.93 1.02
N PHE A 536 18.09 37.54 0.01
CA PHE A 536 17.50 36.94 -1.19
C PHE A 536 18.29 35.73 -1.66
N GLN A 537 17.65 34.56 -1.59
CA GLN A 537 18.22 33.29 -1.99
C GLN A 537 17.37 32.66 -3.09
N ILE A 538 18.04 32.08 -4.08
CA ILE A 538 17.41 31.37 -5.19
C ILE A 538 17.95 29.94 -5.19
N THR A 539 17.07 28.98 -4.95
CA THR A 539 17.36 27.55 -5.13
C THR A 539 16.59 27.05 -6.34
N GLY A 540 17.29 26.65 -7.39
CA GLY A 540 16.66 26.18 -8.62
C GLY A 540 17.20 24.84 -9.09
N LEU A 541 16.45 24.19 -9.97
CA LEU A 541 16.94 23.06 -10.73
C LEU A 541 16.43 23.10 -12.17
N VAL A 542 17.20 22.52 -13.07
CA VAL A 542 16.79 22.19 -14.44
C VAL A 542 17.12 20.74 -14.69
N GLY A 543 16.25 20.01 -15.36
CA GLY A 543 16.50 18.61 -15.64
C GLY A 543 15.71 18.03 -16.80
N THR A 544 16.13 16.84 -17.19
CA THR A 544 15.47 15.99 -18.18
C THR A 544 15.31 14.59 -17.60
N SER A 545 14.25 13.88 -18.00
CA SER A 545 14.03 12.49 -17.59
C SER A 545 13.47 11.65 -18.72
N ILE A 546 13.78 10.36 -18.72
CA ILE A 546 13.15 9.35 -19.56
C ILE A 546 12.70 8.17 -18.69
N THR A 547 11.49 7.68 -18.95
CA THR A 547 10.97 6.42 -18.42
C THR A 547 10.55 5.54 -19.59
N ASP A 548 11.14 4.35 -19.72
CA ASP A 548 10.73 3.33 -20.67
C ASP A 548 10.17 2.13 -19.91
N TRP A 549 9.00 1.69 -20.33
CA TRP A 549 8.28 0.57 -19.75
C TRP A 549 8.02 -0.48 -20.79
N LYS A 550 8.21 -1.75 -20.43
CA LYS A 550 7.89 -2.90 -21.28
C LYS A 550 7.32 -4.06 -20.46
N THR A 551 6.19 -4.62 -20.93
CA THR A 551 5.65 -5.90 -20.44
C THR A 551 5.74 -6.96 -21.54
N GLU A 552 6.20 -8.16 -21.19
CA GLU A 552 6.32 -9.31 -22.09
C GLU A 552 5.94 -10.59 -21.35
N GLY A 553 5.43 -11.59 -22.08
CA GLY A 553 5.08 -12.87 -21.48
C GLY A 553 4.10 -13.70 -22.30
N VAL A 554 3.65 -14.79 -21.69
CA VAL A 554 2.69 -15.74 -22.27
C VAL A 554 1.61 -16.09 -21.27
N ASP A 555 0.39 -16.23 -21.76
CA ASP A 555 -0.75 -16.80 -21.05
C ASP A 555 -1.20 -18.07 -21.77
N PHE A 556 -1.49 -19.10 -20.98
CA PHE A 556 -1.94 -20.40 -21.43
C PHE A 556 -3.12 -20.88 -20.58
N ASN A 557 -4.17 -21.34 -21.26
CA ASN A 557 -5.28 -22.08 -20.67
C ASN A 557 -5.59 -23.31 -21.55
N THR A 558 -6.00 -24.42 -20.94
CA THR A 558 -6.33 -25.66 -21.66
C THR A 558 -7.55 -25.58 -22.57
N GLY A 559 -8.29 -24.47 -22.54
CA GLY A 559 -9.45 -24.22 -23.39
C GLY A 559 -10.73 -24.89 -22.92
N ILE A 560 -11.69 -24.99 -23.85
CA ILE A 560 -13.05 -25.49 -23.59
C ILE A 560 -13.08 -26.99 -23.25
N ASP A 561 -12.16 -27.78 -23.81
CA ASP A 561 -12.12 -29.23 -23.58
C ASP A 561 -11.36 -29.62 -22.30
N GLY A 562 -10.57 -28.70 -21.74
CA GLY A 562 -9.69 -28.99 -20.60
C GLY A 562 -8.52 -29.92 -20.98
N LEU A 563 -8.06 -30.69 -19.99
CA LEU A 563 -6.98 -31.64 -20.17
C LEU A 563 -7.43 -32.89 -20.94
N LYS A 564 -6.56 -33.44 -21.80
CA LYS A 564 -6.86 -34.71 -22.49
C LYS A 564 -6.72 -35.90 -21.53
N ILE A 565 -5.58 -36.01 -20.86
CA ILE A 565 -5.29 -37.02 -19.83
C ILE A 565 -5.65 -36.42 -18.45
N PRO A 566 -6.52 -37.08 -17.65
CA PRO A 566 -6.94 -36.54 -16.37
C PRO A 566 -5.78 -36.17 -15.43
N ASN A 567 -5.84 -34.97 -14.84
CA ASN A 567 -4.95 -34.51 -13.77
C ASN A 567 -3.44 -34.51 -14.11
N GLN A 568 -3.08 -34.44 -15.40
CA GLN A 568 -1.70 -34.29 -15.85
C GLN A 568 -1.47 -32.86 -16.36
N PHE A 569 -0.79 -32.04 -15.56
CA PHE A 569 -0.70 -30.58 -15.75
C PHE A 569 0.56 -30.14 -16.48
N PHE A 570 0.60 -30.37 -17.80
CA PHE A 570 1.63 -29.85 -18.68
C PHE A 570 1.00 -29.39 -20.00
N ILE A 571 1.63 -28.41 -20.65
CA ILE A 571 1.05 -27.67 -21.77
C ILE A 571 0.72 -28.55 -23.00
N GLN A 572 1.38 -29.70 -23.16
CA GLN A 572 1.13 -30.65 -24.25
C GLN A 572 -0.19 -31.43 -24.09
N ASN A 573 -0.77 -31.46 -22.88
CA ASN A 573 -1.94 -32.28 -22.56
C ASN A 573 -3.29 -31.59 -22.87
N THR A 574 -3.42 -31.01 -24.06
CA THR A 574 -4.59 -30.21 -24.47
C THR A 574 -4.86 -30.39 -25.95
N THR A 575 -6.14 -30.34 -26.33
CA THR A 575 -6.59 -30.42 -27.73
C THR A 575 -6.93 -29.06 -28.31
N THR A 576 -7.42 -28.13 -27.48
CA THR A 576 -7.90 -26.81 -27.89
C THR A 576 -7.29 -25.69 -27.03
N PRO A 577 -5.95 -25.59 -26.95
CA PRO A 577 -5.29 -24.62 -26.07
C PRO A 577 -5.66 -23.19 -26.45
N VAL A 578 -5.91 -22.39 -25.43
CA VAL A 578 -6.03 -20.94 -25.53
C VAL A 578 -4.69 -20.36 -25.10
N THR A 579 -3.83 -20.11 -26.08
CA THR A 579 -2.51 -19.49 -25.87
C THR A 579 -2.52 -18.07 -26.43
N SER A 580 -1.97 -17.13 -25.66
CA SER A 580 -1.72 -15.78 -26.16
C SER A 580 -0.35 -15.28 -25.70
N THR A 581 0.34 -14.57 -26.58
CA THR A 581 1.43 -13.70 -26.15
C THR A 581 0.80 -12.47 -25.50
N LEU A 582 1.35 -12.04 -24.36
CA LEU A 582 0.90 -10.81 -23.75
C LEU A 582 1.03 -9.69 -24.78
N SER A 583 -0.04 -8.89 -24.90
CA SER A 583 -0.10 -7.80 -25.87
C SER A 583 1.12 -6.89 -25.71
N ALA A 584 1.71 -6.47 -26.83
CA ALA A 584 2.83 -5.54 -26.81
C ALA A 584 2.42 -4.34 -25.95
N ASN A 585 3.09 -4.15 -24.80
CA ASN A 585 2.81 -3.05 -23.89
C ASN A 585 4.10 -2.31 -23.59
N ARG A 586 4.46 -1.41 -24.51
CA ARG A 586 5.58 -0.50 -24.38
C ARG A 586 5.07 0.93 -24.28
N ARG A 587 5.55 1.66 -23.28
CA ARG A 587 5.26 3.08 -23.08
C ARG A 587 6.56 3.81 -22.77
N GLN A 588 6.76 4.95 -23.41
CA GLN A 588 7.89 5.81 -23.11
C GLN A 588 7.40 7.23 -22.80
N LEU A 589 7.94 7.81 -21.75
CA LEU A 589 7.70 9.19 -21.33
C LEU A 589 9.05 9.91 -21.27
N GLN A 590 9.16 11.02 -21.97
CA GLN A 590 10.32 11.91 -21.92
C GLN A 590 9.89 13.27 -21.42
N SER A 591 10.75 13.96 -20.68
CA SER A 591 10.37 15.21 -20.03
C SER A 591 11.52 16.18 -19.91
N VAL A 592 11.19 17.47 -19.99
CA VAL A 592 12.06 18.56 -19.55
C VAL A 592 11.34 19.33 -18.46
N PHE A 593 12.06 19.68 -17.40
CA PHE A 593 11.49 20.36 -16.25
C PHE A 593 12.47 21.33 -15.60
N ALA A 594 11.91 22.34 -14.95
CA ALA A 594 12.64 23.31 -14.17
C ALA A 594 11.84 23.68 -12.92
N SER A 595 12.54 24.02 -11.83
CA SER A 595 11.93 24.70 -10.69
C SER A 595 12.83 25.77 -10.11
N ALA A 596 12.23 26.75 -9.46
CA ALA A 596 12.90 27.81 -8.72
C ALA A 596 12.13 28.07 -7.42
N ASN A 597 12.84 28.06 -6.30
CA ASN A 597 12.39 28.54 -5.00
C ASN A 597 13.10 29.88 -4.76
N LEU A 598 12.32 30.94 -4.61
CA LEU A 598 12.79 32.28 -4.31
C LEU A 598 12.46 32.56 -2.84
N ALA A 599 13.49 32.65 -2.00
CA ALA A 599 13.35 32.94 -0.59
C ALA A 599 13.77 34.39 -0.33
N TYR A 600 12.87 35.16 0.28
CA TYR A 600 13.11 36.54 0.70
C TYR A 600 13.08 36.65 2.23
N ASP A 601 14.21 37.05 2.81
CA ASP A 601 14.47 37.36 4.22
C ASP A 601 13.90 36.29 5.18
N ASN A 602 13.97 35.02 4.74
CA ASN A 602 13.47 33.82 5.44
C ASN A 602 12.00 33.84 5.88
N TRP A 603 11.19 34.76 5.34
CA TRP A 603 9.77 34.89 5.70
C TRP A 603 8.83 34.76 4.51
N ILE A 604 9.28 35.02 3.27
CA ILE A 604 8.50 34.80 2.05
C ILE A 604 9.22 33.77 1.17
N TYR A 605 8.46 32.78 0.71
CA TYR A 605 8.93 31.71 -0.17
C TYR A 605 8.01 31.60 -1.39
N LEU A 606 8.55 31.76 -2.60
CA LEU A 606 7.84 31.57 -3.86
C LEU A 606 8.44 30.37 -4.61
N ASP A 607 7.65 29.31 -4.77
CA ASP A 607 8.00 28.15 -5.58
C ASP A 607 7.37 28.26 -6.96
N LEU A 608 8.18 28.11 -8.00
CA LEU A 608 7.75 28.05 -9.39
C LEU A 608 8.27 26.76 -10.02
N THR A 609 7.40 26.04 -10.73
CA THR A 609 7.75 24.81 -11.45
C THR A 609 7.15 24.84 -12.84
N ALA A 610 7.93 24.39 -13.82
CA ALA A 610 7.53 24.26 -15.21
C ALA A 610 7.98 22.90 -15.73
N ARG A 611 7.07 22.15 -16.38
CA ARG A 611 7.38 20.84 -16.96
C ARG A 611 6.66 20.65 -18.29
N ASN A 612 7.35 20.02 -19.24
CA ASN A 612 6.77 19.56 -20.49
C ASN A 612 7.09 18.08 -20.69
N ASP A 613 6.05 17.28 -20.93
CA ASP A 613 6.16 15.84 -21.17
C ASP A 613 5.87 15.52 -22.65
N TRP A 614 6.57 14.51 -23.18
CA TRP A 614 6.30 13.84 -24.45
C TRP A 614 6.02 12.36 -24.16
N SER A 615 4.81 11.91 -24.48
CA SER A 615 4.42 10.51 -24.28
C SER A 615 4.26 9.79 -25.61
N SER A 616 4.79 8.57 -25.69
CA SER A 616 4.59 7.68 -26.83
C SER A 616 3.12 7.34 -27.06
N THR A 617 2.28 7.41 -26.02
CA THR A 617 0.83 7.12 -26.11
C THR A 617 0.03 8.23 -26.79
N LEU A 618 0.67 9.36 -27.10
CA LEU A 618 0.10 10.47 -27.85
C LEU A 618 0.64 10.58 -29.28
N ALA A 619 1.55 9.69 -29.70
CA ALA A 619 2.34 9.82 -30.93
C ALA A 619 1.51 9.98 -32.22
N PHE A 620 0.30 9.43 -32.24
CA PHE A 620 -0.63 9.43 -33.39
C PHE A 620 -1.79 10.42 -33.24
N THR A 621 -1.75 11.30 -32.23
CA THR A 621 -2.74 12.37 -32.03
C THR A 621 -2.21 13.70 -32.57
N GLY A 622 -3.08 14.71 -32.63
CA GLY A 622 -2.66 16.09 -32.97
C GLY A 622 -1.79 16.77 -31.91
N THR A 623 -1.63 16.20 -30.70
CA THR A 623 -0.87 16.79 -29.59
C THR A 623 0.09 15.77 -29.01
N LYS A 624 1.38 15.86 -29.35
CA LYS A 624 2.41 14.89 -28.91
C LYS A 624 3.06 15.23 -27.57
N SER A 625 2.90 16.47 -27.10
CA SER A 625 3.48 16.96 -25.85
C SER A 625 2.50 17.79 -25.05
N PHE A 626 2.72 17.91 -23.75
CA PHE A 626 1.88 18.73 -22.88
C PHE A 626 2.68 19.42 -21.79
N PHE A 627 2.52 20.75 -21.75
CA PHE A 627 3.10 21.63 -20.76
C PHE A 627 2.15 21.85 -19.59
N TYR A 628 2.70 21.93 -18.38
CA TYR A 628 1.95 22.25 -17.18
C TYR A 628 2.81 22.96 -16.12
N PRO A 629 2.36 24.13 -15.63
CA PRO A 629 3.06 24.90 -14.60
C PRO A 629 2.50 24.66 -13.19
N SER A 630 3.29 25.03 -12.18
CA SER A 630 2.86 25.17 -10.79
C SER A 630 3.48 26.40 -10.16
N ALA A 631 2.73 27.08 -9.30
CA ALA A 631 3.19 28.18 -8.47
C ALA A 631 2.68 28.02 -7.04
N GLY A 632 3.52 28.32 -6.05
CA GLY A 632 3.17 28.30 -4.64
C GLY A 632 3.80 29.47 -3.90
N LEU A 633 3.09 30.02 -2.93
CA LEU A 633 3.54 31.10 -2.06
C LEU A 633 3.38 30.67 -0.61
N GLY A 634 4.42 30.84 0.19
CA GLY A 634 4.44 30.59 1.62
C GLY A 634 4.96 31.82 2.35
N VAL A 635 4.26 32.20 3.42
CA VAL A 635 4.62 33.33 4.27
C VAL A 635 4.71 32.87 5.72
N VAL A 636 5.87 33.05 6.34
CA VAL A 636 6.16 32.76 7.75
C VAL A 636 6.11 34.09 8.50
N LEU A 637 5.22 34.20 9.48
CA LEU A 637 4.80 35.49 10.05
C LEU A 637 5.56 35.86 11.32
N ASN A 638 6.09 34.89 12.07
CA ASN A 638 6.63 35.06 13.42
C ASN A 638 7.87 35.97 13.51
N ASP A 639 8.65 36.12 12.43
CA ASP A 639 9.88 36.92 12.47
C ASP A 639 9.66 38.41 12.14
N LYS A 640 8.51 38.76 11.56
CA LYS A 640 8.19 40.12 11.08
C LYS A 640 6.96 40.75 11.72
N LEU A 641 6.05 39.93 12.23
CA LEU A 641 4.92 40.38 13.03
C LEU A 641 5.25 40.16 14.50
N ASN A 642 4.93 41.14 15.34
CA ASN A 642 5.01 41.00 16.80
C ASN A 642 3.91 40.04 17.28
N LEU A 643 4.15 38.73 17.13
CA LEU A 643 3.27 37.69 17.65
C LEU A 643 3.55 37.46 19.14
N PRO A 644 2.56 36.99 19.92
CA PRO A 644 2.78 36.59 21.30
C PRO A 644 3.87 35.52 21.43
N GLU A 645 4.65 35.55 22.52
CA GLU A 645 5.78 34.61 22.76
C GLU A 645 5.38 33.13 22.71
N PHE A 646 4.10 32.82 22.98
CA PHE A 646 3.61 31.46 22.91
C PHE A 646 3.50 30.93 21.46
N VAL A 647 3.61 31.77 20.43
CA VAL A 647 3.59 31.37 19.01
C VAL A 647 5.02 31.28 18.50
N ASN A 648 5.52 30.05 18.33
CA ASN A 648 6.86 29.81 17.79
C ASN A 648 6.91 29.94 16.27
N MET A 649 5.83 29.54 15.60
CA MET A 649 5.71 29.67 14.14
C MET A 649 4.25 29.87 13.75
N ALA A 650 4.00 30.81 12.85
CA ALA A 650 2.74 30.96 12.17
C ALA A 650 3.02 31.08 10.67
N LYS A 651 2.46 30.19 9.88
CA LYS A 651 2.70 30.13 8.44
C LYS A 651 1.37 30.05 7.70
N VAL A 652 1.28 30.78 6.60
CA VAL A 652 0.19 30.66 5.62
C VAL A 652 0.80 30.29 4.28
N ARG A 653 0.16 29.40 3.54
CA ARG A 653 0.61 28.93 2.24
C ARG A 653 -0.54 28.76 1.27
N GLY A 654 -0.29 29.03 0.00
CA GLY A 654 -1.23 28.81 -1.09
C GLY A 654 -0.51 28.31 -2.33
N SER A 655 -1.13 27.41 -3.09
CA SER A 655 -0.55 26.91 -4.33
C SER A 655 -1.59 26.62 -5.39
N TYR A 656 -1.17 26.79 -6.65
CA TYR A 656 -1.94 26.42 -7.83
C TYR A 656 -1.05 25.61 -8.77
N ALA A 657 -1.52 24.45 -9.19
CA ALA A 657 -0.81 23.58 -10.12
C ALA A 657 -1.72 23.00 -11.18
N VAL A 658 -1.14 22.77 -12.35
CA VAL A 658 -1.68 21.87 -13.36
C VAL A 658 -0.76 20.67 -13.45
N VAL A 659 -1.31 19.47 -13.55
CA VAL A 659 -0.55 18.26 -13.88
C VAL A 659 -1.30 17.55 -15.00
N GLY A 660 -0.58 17.23 -16.07
CA GLY A 660 -1.13 16.44 -17.18
C GLY A 660 -1.00 14.95 -16.94
N ASN A 661 -1.83 14.13 -17.57
CA ASN A 661 -1.66 12.68 -17.61
C ASN A 661 -1.84 12.19 -19.06
N ASP A 662 -1.08 11.19 -19.46
CA ASP A 662 -1.12 10.68 -20.84
C ASP A 662 -2.24 9.64 -21.03
N LEU A 663 -2.37 9.14 -22.26
CA LEU A 663 -3.38 8.15 -22.60
C LEU A 663 -2.90 6.73 -22.23
N PRO A 664 -3.81 5.77 -22.02
CA PRO A 664 -3.42 4.37 -21.91
C PRO A 664 -2.64 3.89 -23.15
N PRO A 665 -1.63 3.01 -23.01
CA PRO A 665 -0.87 2.49 -24.15
C PRO A 665 -1.76 1.87 -25.23
N TYR A 666 -1.35 2.00 -26.50
CA TYR A 666 -2.06 1.46 -27.68
C TYR A 666 -3.52 1.94 -27.84
N THR A 667 -3.84 3.12 -27.29
CA THR A 667 -5.12 3.80 -27.55
C THR A 667 -5.05 4.74 -28.76
N SER A 668 -3.89 5.37 -29.00
CA SER A 668 -3.69 6.23 -30.17
C SER A 668 -3.25 5.45 -31.42
N LEU A 669 -2.69 4.25 -31.24
CA LEU A 669 -2.31 3.35 -32.32
C LEU A 669 -3.13 2.08 -32.17
N LEU A 670 -4.20 2.00 -32.96
CA LEU A 670 -5.09 0.86 -32.97
C LEU A 670 -4.52 -0.25 -33.86
N THR A 671 -4.38 -1.45 -33.31
CA THR A 671 -3.92 -2.64 -34.03
C THR A 671 -5.05 -3.66 -34.12
N ASN A 672 -5.08 -4.43 -35.21
CA ASN A 672 -5.85 -5.67 -35.25
C ASN A 672 -5.13 -6.71 -34.37
N THR A 673 -5.88 -7.66 -33.84
CA THR A 673 -5.33 -8.74 -33.03
C THR A 673 -5.65 -10.09 -33.66
N VAL A 674 -4.87 -11.10 -33.33
CA VAL A 674 -5.15 -12.48 -33.71
C VAL A 674 -5.54 -13.20 -32.44
N ASN A 675 -6.71 -13.84 -32.45
CA ASN A 675 -7.17 -14.59 -31.30
C ASN A 675 -6.38 -15.92 -31.18
N PRO A 676 -6.52 -16.66 -30.07
CA PRO A 676 -5.80 -17.92 -29.85
C PRO A 676 -6.06 -19.03 -30.89
N TYR A 677 -7.08 -18.88 -31.74
CA TYR A 677 -7.44 -19.80 -32.82
C TYR A 677 -7.02 -19.30 -34.21
N ALA A 678 -6.06 -18.36 -34.26
CA ALA A 678 -5.56 -17.74 -35.49
C ALA A 678 -6.62 -16.94 -36.29
N VAL A 679 -7.72 -16.54 -35.65
CA VAL A 679 -8.73 -15.69 -36.29
C VAL A 679 -8.36 -14.23 -36.10
N LEU A 680 -8.25 -13.50 -37.20
CA LEU A 680 -8.04 -12.05 -37.21
C LEU A 680 -9.28 -11.37 -36.61
N THR A 681 -9.10 -10.68 -35.49
CA THR A 681 -10.09 -9.78 -34.91
C THR A 681 -9.77 -8.36 -35.37
N VAL A 682 -10.64 -7.83 -36.23
CA VAL A 682 -10.53 -6.45 -36.70
C VAL A 682 -10.89 -5.51 -35.56
N ASN A 683 -10.11 -4.43 -35.43
CA ASN A 683 -10.38 -3.40 -34.44
C ASN A 683 -11.74 -2.74 -34.70
N ASP A 684 -12.60 -2.74 -33.68
CA ASP A 684 -13.95 -2.16 -33.72
C ASP A 684 -14.08 -0.87 -32.91
N ILE A 685 -12.96 -0.23 -32.56
CA ILE A 685 -12.89 1.06 -31.89
C ILE A 685 -12.59 2.15 -32.93
N ALA A 686 -13.45 3.17 -32.99
CA ALA A 686 -13.19 4.37 -33.77
C ALA A 686 -12.15 5.27 -33.07
N PHE A 687 -11.06 5.54 -33.78
CA PHE A 687 -9.98 6.41 -33.31
C PHE A 687 -10.25 7.89 -33.64
N LEU A 688 -10.21 8.74 -32.62
CA LEU A 688 -10.19 10.19 -32.80
C LEU A 688 -8.76 10.73 -32.71
N LYS A 689 -8.21 11.21 -33.83
CA LYS A 689 -6.91 11.93 -33.88
C LYS A 689 -6.89 13.18 -32.97
N THR A 690 -8.05 13.62 -32.51
CA THR A 690 -8.26 14.78 -31.65
C THR A 690 -8.08 14.47 -30.15
N LEU A 691 -7.70 13.25 -29.77
CA LEU A 691 -7.46 12.91 -28.38
C LEU A 691 -6.36 13.80 -27.77
N LYS A 692 -6.59 14.22 -26.53
CA LYS A 692 -5.75 15.13 -25.72
C LYS A 692 -5.32 14.42 -24.42
N PRO A 693 -4.22 14.87 -23.79
CA PRO A 693 -3.89 14.43 -22.45
C PRO A 693 -4.90 14.93 -21.42
N GLU A 694 -5.12 14.12 -20.39
CA GLU A 694 -5.90 14.48 -19.21
C GLU A 694 -5.17 15.61 -18.46
N LYS A 695 -5.93 16.52 -17.82
CA LYS A 695 -5.37 17.61 -17.01
C LYS A 695 -6.09 17.73 -15.69
N THR A 696 -5.33 17.68 -14.60
CA THR A 696 -5.79 17.98 -13.25
C THR A 696 -5.32 19.36 -12.84
N LYS A 697 -6.28 20.26 -12.58
CA LYS A 697 -6.02 21.57 -11.96
C LYS A 697 -6.21 21.43 -10.45
N SER A 698 -5.27 21.96 -9.67
CA SER A 698 -5.26 21.88 -8.21
C SER A 698 -5.07 23.26 -7.61
N PHE A 699 -5.89 23.60 -6.63
CA PHE A 699 -5.75 24.77 -5.77
C PHE A 699 -5.68 24.31 -4.32
N GLU A 700 -4.73 24.86 -3.56
CA GLU A 700 -4.58 24.59 -2.13
C GLU A 700 -4.34 25.88 -1.37
N ILE A 701 -4.89 25.95 -0.17
CA ILE A 701 -4.56 26.97 0.83
C ILE A 701 -4.46 26.28 2.18
N GLY A 702 -3.47 26.66 2.99
CA GLY A 702 -3.27 26.05 4.29
C GLY A 702 -2.51 26.94 5.25
N THR A 703 -2.51 26.54 6.51
CA THR A 703 -1.83 27.23 7.59
C THR A 703 -1.17 26.23 8.53
N GLU A 704 0.01 26.59 9.03
CA GLU A 704 0.75 25.81 10.02
C GLU A 704 1.07 26.69 11.22
N TRP A 705 0.76 26.19 12.42
CA TRP A 705 1.00 26.86 13.69
C TRP A 705 1.81 25.95 14.60
N ARG A 706 2.84 26.53 15.24
CA ARG A 706 3.61 25.89 16.30
C ARG A 706 3.57 26.78 17.52
N MET A 707 3.17 26.21 18.66
CA MET A 707 2.94 26.98 19.89
C MET A 707 3.54 26.30 21.12
N TRP A 708 3.80 27.11 22.15
CA TRP A 708 4.33 26.72 23.46
C TRP A 708 5.61 25.89 23.38
N ASN A 709 6.64 26.42 22.70
CA ASN A 709 7.90 25.75 22.42
C ASN A 709 7.72 24.49 21.54
N ASN A 710 6.96 24.64 20.46
CA ASN A 710 6.57 23.60 19.49
C ASN A 710 5.86 22.39 20.10
N ARG A 711 5.22 22.56 21.26
CA ARG A 711 4.47 21.49 21.91
C ARG A 711 3.14 21.24 21.23
N LEU A 712 2.45 22.29 20.78
CA LEU A 712 1.26 22.16 19.94
C LEU A 712 1.64 22.47 18.49
N ASN A 713 1.35 21.55 17.60
CA ASN A 713 1.51 21.70 16.15
C ASN A 713 0.15 21.51 15.49
N VAL A 714 -0.26 22.47 14.66
CA VAL A 714 -1.53 22.45 13.92
C VAL A 714 -1.23 22.73 12.45
N ASP A 715 -1.54 21.81 11.55
CA ASP A 715 -1.51 22.01 10.10
C ASP A 715 -2.93 21.77 9.55
N VAL A 716 -3.48 22.76 8.84
CA VAL A 716 -4.79 22.66 8.19
C VAL A 716 -4.63 23.05 6.74
N THR A 717 -5.19 22.25 5.83
CA THR A 717 -5.17 22.49 4.39
C THR A 717 -6.56 22.29 3.79
N TYR A 718 -7.04 23.29 3.07
CA TYR A 718 -8.14 23.13 2.13
C TYR A 718 -7.59 22.90 0.73
N TYR A 719 -8.19 21.96 0.00
CA TYR A 719 -7.84 21.68 -1.38
C TYR A 719 -9.07 21.58 -2.27
N LYS A 720 -8.86 21.90 -3.55
CA LYS A 720 -9.81 21.65 -4.62
C LYS A 720 -9.09 21.22 -5.88
N THR A 721 -9.55 20.14 -6.49
CA THR A 721 -9.02 19.59 -7.74
C THR A 721 -10.14 19.38 -8.75
N ASN A 722 -9.84 19.61 -10.03
CA ASN A 722 -10.71 19.34 -11.17
C ASN A 722 -9.90 18.59 -12.24
N THR A 723 -10.29 17.35 -12.53
CA THR A 723 -9.64 16.49 -13.53
C THR A 723 -10.48 16.44 -14.79
N THR A 724 -9.92 16.96 -15.89
CA THR A 724 -10.59 17.20 -17.17
C THR A 724 -9.90 16.49 -18.33
N ASN A 725 -10.62 16.32 -19.44
CA ASN A 725 -10.12 15.65 -20.65
C ASN A 725 -9.66 14.20 -20.42
N GLN A 726 -10.32 13.49 -19.51
CA GLN A 726 -10.00 12.10 -19.23
C GLN A 726 -10.34 11.23 -20.45
N PHE A 727 -9.65 10.11 -20.57
CA PHE A 727 -9.94 9.13 -21.60
C PHE A 727 -11.21 8.34 -21.25
N PHE A 728 -12.13 8.21 -22.20
CA PHE A 728 -13.33 7.38 -22.08
C PHE A 728 -13.52 6.56 -23.36
N LYS A 729 -14.00 5.32 -23.19
CA LYS A 729 -14.55 4.52 -24.30
C LYS A 729 -16.06 4.49 -24.16
N VAL A 730 -16.77 4.92 -25.19
CA VAL A 730 -18.23 4.98 -25.19
C VAL A 730 -18.80 4.11 -26.29
N ALA A 731 -19.95 3.50 -26.05
CA ALA A 731 -20.61 2.68 -27.06
C ALA A 731 -20.98 3.54 -28.28
N ALA A 732 -20.75 3.00 -29.46
CA ALA A 732 -21.20 3.61 -30.70
C ALA A 732 -22.68 3.28 -30.98
N SER A 733 -23.33 4.07 -31.84
CA SER A 733 -24.65 3.72 -32.38
C SER A 733 -24.59 2.36 -33.07
N GLN A 734 -25.66 1.56 -32.96
CA GLN A 734 -25.76 0.25 -33.64
C GLN A 734 -25.67 0.37 -35.18
N ALA A 735 -25.90 1.56 -35.73
CA ALA A 735 -25.74 1.84 -37.16
C ALA A 735 -24.28 2.09 -37.59
N SER A 736 -23.33 2.19 -36.65
CA SER A 736 -21.90 2.38 -36.91
C SER A 736 -21.20 1.04 -37.18
N LEU A 737 -20.21 1.04 -38.08
CA LEU A 737 -19.31 -0.11 -38.28
C LEU A 737 -18.33 -0.31 -37.11
N ASN A 738 -18.21 0.66 -36.21
CA ASN A 738 -17.44 0.59 -34.97
C ASN A 738 -18.38 0.33 -33.80
N LYS A 739 -17.96 -0.46 -32.80
CA LYS A 739 -18.70 -0.70 -31.55
C LYS A 739 -18.44 0.35 -30.49
N GLN A 740 -17.29 1.04 -30.53
CA GLN A 740 -16.91 2.02 -29.51
C GLN A 740 -16.25 3.26 -30.12
N TYR A 741 -16.39 4.41 -29.47
CA TYR A 741 -15.62 5.63 -29.72
C TYR A 741 -14.70 5.92 -28.52
N ALA A 742 -13.44 6.25 -28.80
CA ALA A 742 -12.53 6.81 -27.82
C ALA A 742 -12.64 8.35 -27.81
N ILE A 743 -13.01 8.94 -26.68
CA ILE A 743 -13.22 10.38 -26.53
C ILE A 743 -12.47 10.94 -25.32
N ASN A 744 -12.21 12.25 -25.33
CA ASN A 744 -11.92 12.99 -24.10
C ASN A 744 -13.21 13.51 -23.49
N ALA A 745 -13.42 13.20 -22.23
CA ALA A 745 -14.60 13.58 -21.47
C ALA A 745 -14.22 13.77 -19.99
N GLY A 746 -15.18 14.16 -19.16
CA GLY A 746 -14.99 14.26 -17.73
C GLY A 746 -14.58 15.66 -17.26
N ASP A 747 -15.24 16.11 -16.21
CA ASP A 747 -14.76 17.05 -15.20
C ASP A 747 -15.12 16.43 -13.85
N ILE A 748 -14.14 15.80 -13.20
CA ILE A 748 -14.31 15.17 -11.88
C ILE A 748 -13.66 16.07 -10.85
N GLN A 749 -14.46 16.52 -9.88
CA GLN A 749 -14.03 17.43 -8.83
C GLN A 749 -13.85 16.68 -7.51
N ASN A 750 -12.71 16.88 -6.83
CA ASN A 750 -12.53 16.54 -5.42
C ASN A 750 -12.20 17.82 -4.65
N GLN A 751 -12.87 18.06 -3.53
CA GLN A 751 -12.57 19.17 -2.63
C GLN A 751 -12.71 18.74 -1.17
N GLY A 752 -11.86 19.27 -0.30
CA GLY A 752 -11.78 18.75 1.05
C GLY A 752 -10.90 19.57 1.99
N VAL A 753 -10.91 19.13 3.25
CA VAL A 753 -10.07 19.67 4.32
C VAL A 753 -9.25 18.53 4.92
N GLU A 754 -7.96 18.78 5.09
CA GLU A 754 -7.03 17.93 5.83
C GLU A 754 -6.55 18.70 7.05
N ALA A 755 -6.53 18.04 8.21
CA ALA A 755 -5.98 18.63 9.42
C ALA A 755 -5.09 17.63 10.16
N LEU A 756 -4.02 18.13 10.76
CA LEU A 756 -3.15 17.40 11.68
C LEU A 756 -2.95 18.28 12.92
N VAL A 757 -3.33 17.77 14.07
CA VAL A 757 -3.12 18.39 15.37
C VAL A 757 -2.27 17.45 16.21
N SER A 758 -1.11 17.90 16.66
CA SER A 758 -0.19 17.11 17.48
C SER A 758 0.19 17.90 18.72
N LEU A 759 0.11 17.26 19.89
CA LEU A 759 0.39 17.85 21.18
C LEU A 759 1.37 16.98 21.97
N ASP A 760 2.53 17.55 22.31
CA ASP A 760 3.41 17.04 23.36
C ASP A 760 2.84 17.45 24.72
N ALA A 761 1.81 16.71 25.14
CA ALA A 761 0.98 17.01 26.31
C ALA A 761 1.80 17.02 27.60
N ILE A 762 2.79 16.13 27.73
CA ILE A 762 3.73 16.12 28.87
C ILE A 762 5.16 15.87 28.35
N ARG A 763 6.13 16.66 28.84
CA ARG A 763 7.56 16.55 28.50
C ARG A 763 8.39 16.70 29.78
N ASN A 764 8.53 15.61 30.52
CA ASN A 764 9.36 15.53 31.72
C ASN A 764 10.48 14.48 31.50
N ASP A 765 11.49 14.47 32.35
CA ASP A 765 12.64 13.55 32.22
C ASP A 765 12.23 12.08 32.30
N ASN A 766 11.26 11.77 33.17
CA ASN A 766 10.80 10.40 33.40
C ASN A 766 9.55 10.02 32.61
N PHE A 767 8.79 11.00 32.10
CA PHE A 767 7.52 10.75 31.46
C PHE A 767 7.29 11.70 30.28
N LYS A 768 7.01 11.13 29.10
CA LYS A 768 6.65 11.86 27.89
C LYS A 768 5.34 11.31 27.36
N TRP A 769 4.40 12.21 27.06
CA TRP A 769 3.16 11.87 26.38
C TRP A 769 2.97 12.78 25.18
N THR A 770 2.87 12.16 24.02
CA THR A 770 2.52 12.81 22.75
C THR A 770 1.20 12.22 22.25
N THR A 771 0.29 13.09 21.85
CA THR A 771 -0.99 12.72 21.24
C THR A 771 -1.14 13.45 19.91
N SER A 772 -1.69 12.80 18.90
CA SER A 772 -1.96 13.45 17.61
C SER A 772 -3.23 12.94 16.97
N VAL A 773 -3.96 13.85 16.35
CA VAL A 773 -5.18 13.58 15.59
C VAL A 773 -4.96 14.05 14.16
N ASN A 774 -5.14 13.14 13.21
CA ASN A 774 -5.25 13.48 11.80
C ASN A 774 -6.71 13.33 11.36
N PHE A 775 -7.18 14.27 10.54
CA PHE A 775 -8.55 14.34 10.06
C PHE A 775 -8.56 14.61 8.57
N THR A 776 -9.52 14.02 7.86
CA THR A 776 -9.73 14.24 6.43
C THR A 776 -11.22 14.28 6.13
N TYR A 777 -11.65 15.30 5.41
CA TYR A 777 -12.95 15.39 4.77
C TYR A 777 -12.74 15.52 3.26
N ASN A 778 -13.44 14.73 2.44
CA ASN A 778 -13.39 14.85 0.99
C ASN A 778 -14.78 14.69 0.37
N LYS A 779 -15.13 15.58 -0.55
CA LYS A 779 -16.34 15.49 -1.36
C LYS A 779 -15.98 15.39 -2.83
N ASN A 780 -16.37 14.28 -3.44
CA ASN A 780 -16.29 14.06 -4.88
C ASN A 780 -17.57 14.53 -5.58
N LYS A 781 -17.46 15.02 -6.83
CA LYS A 781 -18.59 15.30 -7.70
C LYS A 781 -18.22 15.16 -9.18
N ILE A 782 -19.08 14.50 -9.95
CA ILE A 782 -19.00 14.45 -11.42
C ILE A 782 -19.68 15.69 -11.99
N LYS A 783 -18.90 16.63 -12.50
CA LYS A 783 -19.39 17.92 -13.02
C LYS A 783 -19.82 17.84 -14.47
N LYS A 784 -19.10 17.06 -15.29
CA LYS A 784 -19.38 16.83 -16.71
C LYS A 784 -18.79 15.47 -17.11
N LEU A 785 -19.37 14.82 -18.12
CA LEU A 785 -18.76 13.70 -18.85
C LEU A 785 -18.52 14.14 -20.30
N ALA A 786 -19.47 13.93 -21.20
CA ALA A 786 -19.52 14.57 -22.51
C ALA A 786 -20.98 14.90 -22.89
N ASP A 787 -21.18 15.81 -23.83
CA ASP A 787 -22.53 16.31 -24.16
C ASP A 787 -23.46 15.20 -24.66
N ALA A 788 -22.90 14.14 -25.28
CA ALA A 788 -23.63 12.97 -25.74
C ALA A 788 -23.53 11.74 -24.81
N VAL A 789 -22.90 11.87 -23.64
CA VAL A 789 -22.58 10.75 -22.74
C VAL A 789 -23.04 11.13 -21.33
N PRO A 790 -24.31 10.84 -20.96
CA PRO A 790 -24.86 11.23 -19.67
C PRO A 790 -24.30 10.41 -18.50
N GLU A 791 -23.85 9.18 -18.79
CA GLU A 791 -23.28 8.26 -17.80
C GLU A 791 -22.11 7.44 -18.36
N PHE A 792 -21.26 6.93 -17.46
CA PHE A 792 -20.18 6.00 -17.78
C PHE A 792 -20.12 4.85 -16.79
N ASN A 793 -20.24 3.63 -17.27
CA ASN A 793 -20.28 2.43 -16.44
C ASN A 793 -18.86 1.97 -16.04
N LEU A 794 -18.62 1.84 -14.73
CA LEU A 794 -17.43 1.20 -14.16
C LEU A 794 -17.67 -0.29 -13.92
N THR A 795 -18.85 -0.63 -13.42
CA THR A 795 -19.38 -2.00 -13.30
C THR A 795 -20.82 -1.99 -13.82
N GLY A 796 -21.11 -2.79 -14.84
CA GLY A 796 -22.41 -2.77 -15.54
C GLY A 796 -23.56 -3.40 -14.75
N GLU A 797 -24.79 -3.07 -15.15
CA GLU A 797 -26.05 -3.43 -14.48
C GLU A 797 -26.46 -4.92 -14.61
N ASN A 798 -25.72 -5.75 -15.36
CA ASN A 798 -26.00 -7.19 -15.47
C ASN A 798 -25.13 -8.06 -14.54
N GLN A 799 -24.46 -7.46 -13.56
CA GLN A 799 -23.52 -8.12 -12.66
C GLN A 799 -24.18 -8.47 -11.31
N ASN A 800 -25.20 -9.34 -11.32
CA ASN A 800 -25.84 -9.88 -10.12
C ASN A 800 -26.26 -8.81 -9.08
N ASN A 801 -26.99 -7.79 -9.55
CA ASN A 801 -27.65 -6.77 -8.74
C ASN A 801 -26.73 -5.74 -8.04
N PHE A 802 -25.54 -5.53 -8.59
CA PHE A 802 -24.65 -4.42 -8.25
C PHE A 802 -24.20 -3.71 -9.53
N ALA A 803 -24.24 -2.38 -9.51
CA ALA A 803 -23.64 -1.55 -10.54
C ALA A 803 -22.92 -0.35 -9.92
N SER A 804 -21.90 0.13 -10.64
CA SER A 804 -21.25 1.40 -10.33
C SER A 804 -21.06 2.17 -11.62
N LYS A 805 -21.58 3.40 -11.64
CA LYS A 805 -21.51 4.29 -12.79
C LYS A 805 -21.24 5.72 -12.36
N LEU A 806 -20.61 6.47 -13.25
CA LEU A 806 -20.43 7.90 -13.13
C LEU A 806 -21.59 8.57 -13.86
N GLU A 807 -22.36 9.38 -13.15
CA GLU A 807 -23.48 10.15 -13.70
C GLU A 807 -23.26 11.64 -13.38
N VAL A 808 -23.60 12.53 -14.31
CA VAL A 808 -23.47 13.98 -14.10
C VAL A 808 -24.30 14.40 -12.89
N GLY A 809 -23.67 15.06 -11.92
CA GLY A 809 -24.30 15.46 -10.66
C GLY A 809 -24.08 14.46 -9.52
N GLY A 810 -23.80 13.20 -9.83
CA GLY A 810 -23.40 12.15 -8.89
C GLY A 810 -21.94 12.24 -8.47
N SER A 811 -21.44 11.14 -7.91
CA SER A 811 -20.09 11.03 -7.35
C SER A 811 -19.43 9.70 -7.69
N PHE A 812 -18.10 9.67 -7.71
CA PHE A 812 -17.35 8.42 -7.76
C PHE A 812 -17.74 7.52 -6.58
N GLY A 813 -17.83 6.22 -6.81
CA GLY A 813 -18.25 5.24 -5.79
C GLY A 813 -19.76 5.20 -5.53
N ASP A 814 -20.57 5.93 -6.30
CA ASP A 814 -22.03 5.74 -6.26
C ASP A 814 -22.37 4.28 -6.60
N ILE A 815 -23.18 3.68 -5.74
CA ILE A 815 -23.66 2.31 -5.85
C ILE A 815 -25.08 2.36 -6.40
N TYR A 816 -25.33 1.60 -7.46
CA TYR A 816 -26.62 1.46 -8.09
C TYR A 816 -27.12 0.01 -7.96
N GLY A 817 -28.42 -0.15 -7.82
CA GLY A 817 -29.08 -1.45 -7.66
C GLY A 817 -30.58 -1.33 -7.81
N GLN A 818 -31.29 -2.46 -7.71
CA GLN A 818 -32.75 -2.48 -7.69
C GLN A 818 -33.27 -2.17 -6.29
N ASP A 819 -34.32 -1.34 -6.19
CA ASP A 819 -35.00 -1.00 -4.94
C ASP A 819 -36.40 -1.62 -4.91
N PHE A 820 -37.04 -1.61 -3.74
CA PHE A 820 -38.44 -1.96 -3.58
C PHE A 820 -39.34 -0.94 -4.29
N VAL A 821 -40.41 -1.42 -4.91
CA VAL A 821 -41.50 -0.53 -5.35
C VAL A 821 -42.30 -0.12 -4.12
N ARG A 822 -42.61 1.18 -4.02
CA ARG A 822 -43.38 1.77 -2.91
C ARG A 822 -44.62 2.49 -3.41
N ASP A 823 -45.67 2.49 -2.59
CA ASP A 823 -46.83 3.34 -2.80
C ASP A 823 -46.55 4.82 -2.41
N GLY A 824 -47.54 5.70 -2.57
CA GLY A 824 -47.41 7.12 -2.24
C GLY A 824 -47.16 7.42 -0.76
N GLU A 825 -47.37 6.46 0.14
CA GLU A 825 -47.10 6.56 1.59
C GLU A 825 -45.75 5.95 1.97
N GLY A 826 -45.00 5.39 1.01
CA GLY A 826 -43.69 4.77 1.23
C GLY A 826 -43.75 3.30 1.69
N ARG A 827 -44.92 2.64 1.66
CA ARG A 827 -45.08 1.21 1.99
C ARG A 827 -44.61 0.34 0.84
N ILE A 828 -44.00 -0.80 1.14
CA ILE A 828 -43.52 -1.77 0.12
C ILE A 828 -44.71 -2.39 -0.58
N ILE A 829 -44.74 -2.39 -1.91
CA ILE A 829 -45.77 -3.13 -2.66
C ILE A 829 -45.41 -4.61 -2.66
N ILE A 830 -46.31 -5.46 -2.17
CA ILE A 830 -46.14 -6.90 -2.02
C ILE A 830 -47.29 -7.59 -2.74
N SER A 831 -47.01 -8.55 -3.62
CA SER A 831 -48.05 -9.32 -4.31
C SER A 831 -48.94 -10.08 -3.32
N GLU A 832 -50.11 -10.54 -3.76
CA GLU A 832 -51.00 -11.36 -2.94
C GLU A 832 -50.32 -12.67 -2.48
N ASP A 833 -49.34 -13.16 -3.24
CA ASP A 833 -48.53 -14.34 -2.89
C ASP A 833 -47.45 -14.06 -1.83
N GLY A 834 -47.28 -12.81 -1.39
CA GLY A 834 -46.28 -12.39 -0.42
C GLY A 834 -44.91 -12.06 -1.02
N ILE A 835 -44.83 -11.75 -2.31
CA ILE A 835 -43.58 -11.43 -3.00
C ILE A 835 -43.45 -9.90 -3.14
N PRO A 836 -42.42 -9.25 -2.56
CA PRO A 836 -42.20 -7.82 -2.75
C PRO A 836 -41.84 -7.50 -4.20
N GLN A 837 -42.41 -6.41 -4.72
CA GLN A 837 -42.08 -5.88 -6.03
C GLN A 837 -40.79 -5.06 -5.98
N LYS A 838 -40.02 -5.11 -7.06
CA LYS A 838 -38.78 -4.35 -7.22
C LYS A 838 -38.77 -3.53 -8.50
N THR A 839 -37.95 -2.47 -8.50
CA THR A 839 -37.79 -1.61 -9.67
C THR A 839 -37.13 -2.38 -10.82
N ASN A 840 -37.55 -2.11 -12.06
CA ASN A 840 -36.89 -2.67 -13.24
C ASN A 840 -35.54 -2.00 -13.49
N ALA A 841 -35.46 -0.69 -13.32
CA ALA A 841 -34.24 0.10 -13.50
C ALA A 841 -33.40 0.15 -12.22
N TYR A 842 -32.09 0.28 -12.40
CA TYR A 842 -31.14 0.53 -11.34
C TYR A 842 -31.25 1.98 -10.86
N THR A 843 -31.42 2.18 -9.55
CA THR A 843 -31.43 3.48 -8.91
C THR A 843 -30.21 3.61 -8.00
N LYS A 844 -29.80 4.86 -7.72
CA LYS A 844 -28.72 5.11 -6.76
C LYS A 844 -29.16 4.72 -5.36
N LEU A 845 -28.36 3.91 -4.68
CA LEU A 845 -28.64 3.39 -3.34
C LEU A 845 -27.70 3.91 -2.25
N GLY A 846 -26.49 4.34 -2.62
CA GLY A 846 -25.50 4.82 -1.65
C GLY A 846 -24.19 5.24 -2.29
N ASN A 847 -23.17 5.54 -1.49
CA ASN A 847 -21.81 5.84 -1.96
C ASN A 847 -20.73 5.12 -1.14
N SER A 848 -19.81 4.42 -1.81
CA SER A 848 -18.76 3.61 -1.18
C SER A 848 -17.58 4.38 -0.59
N ASN A 849 -17.49 5.70 -0.81
CA ASN A 849 -16.35 6.48 -0.36
C ASN A 849 -16.66 7.17 0.98
N PRO A 850 -15.81 6.99 2.01
CA PRO A 850 -15.92 7.74 3.26
C PRO A 850 -15.95 9.25 3.00
N ILE A 851 -16.96 9.93 3.55
CA ILE A 851 -17.04 11.40 3.47
C ILE A 851 -15.97 12.04 4.36
N TRP A 852 -15.70 11.41 5.51
CA TRP A 852 -14.58 11.79 6.37
C TRP A 852 -13.99 10.59 7.12
N GLN A 853 -12.75 10.76 7.55
CA GLN A 853 -11.97 9.79 8.30
C GLN A 853 -11.06 10.49 9.30
N MET A 854 -10.65 9.77 10.34
CA MET A 854 -9.71 10.27 11.34
C MET A 854 -8.82 9.16 11.89
N GLY A 855 -7.63 9.55 12.35
CA GLY A 855 -6.75 8.70 13.15
C GLY A 855 -6.26 9.45 14.38
N TRP A 856 -6.28 8.79 15.53
CA TRP A 856 -5.86 9.30 16.82
C TRP A 856 -4.74 8.42 17.38
N ASN A 857 -3.52 8.96 17.34
CA ASN A 857 -2.31 8.30 17.80
C ASN A 857 -1.93 8.82 19.19
N ASN A 858 -1.52 7.91 20.08
CA ASN A 858 -0.99 8.24 21.39
C ASN A 858 0.30 7.48 21.63
N SER A 859 1.29 8.15 22.22
CA SER A 859 2.54 7.55 22.67
C SER A 859 2.89 8.05 24.06
N PHE A 860 3.11 7.10 24.96
CA PHE A 860 3.54 7.30 26.34
C PHE A 860 4.90 6.63 26.50
N ASN A 861 5.87 7.38 27.05
CA ASN A 861 7.17 6.85 27.40
C ASN A 861 7.40 7.14 28.88
N TYR A 862 7.48 6.10 29.70
CA TYR A 862 7.76 6.19 31.12
C TYR A 862 9.06 5.46 31.43
N LYS A 863 10.15 6.21 31.65
CA LYS A 863 11.50 5.67 31.75
C LYS A 863 11.80 4.72 30.57
N ASN A 864 11.97 3.44 30.84
CA ASN A 864 12.25 2.40 29.86
C ASN A 864 11.00 1.74 29.25
N PHE A 865 9.81 2.06 29.77
CA PHE A 865 8.56 1.54 29.23
C PHE A 865 8.03 2.46 28.14
N ASN A 866 7.56 1.85 27.05
CA ASN A 866 6.86 2.55 25.98
C ASN A 866 5.48 1.92 25.76
N LEU A 867 4.46 2.75 25.61
CA LEU A 867 3.11 2.36 25.24
C LEU A 867 2.67 3.25 24.08
N SER A 868 2.15 2.68 23.02
CA SER A 868 1.59 3.43 21.91
C SER A 868 0.30 2.77 21.43
N PHE A 869 -0.69 3.56 21.05
CA PHE A 869 -1.88 3.03 20.39
C PHE A 869 -2.40 3.98 19.33
N LEU A 870 -3.03 3.40 18.31
CA LEU A 870 -3.69 4.11 17.22
C LEU A 870 -5.14 3.64 17.14
N ILE A 871 -6.07 4.58 17.29
CA ILE A 871 -7.48 4.39 16.97
C ILE A 871 -7.75 5.11 15.66
N ASP A 872 -8.49 4.51 14.75
CA ASP A 872 -8.93 5.19 13.54
C ASP A 872 -10.37 4.83 13.19
N GLY A 873 -10.96 5.62 12.31
CA GLY A 873 -12.28 5.34 11.77
C GLY A 873 -12.61 6.06 10.47
N LYS A 874 -13.58 5.49 9.76
CA LYS A 874 -14.16 5.98 8.51
C LYS A 874 -15.67 6.08 8.68
N PHE A 875 -16.26 7.17 8.19
CA PHE A 875 -17.61 7.56 8.57
C PHE A 875 -18.44 8.03 7.38
N ASN A 876 -19.76 7.86 7.51
CA ASN A 876 -20.79 8.38 6.61
C ASN A 876 -20.59 7.91 5.15
N TYR A 877 -20.63 6.59 4.94
CA TYR A 877 -20.61 5.99 3.61
C TYR A 877 -21.40 4.69 3.63
N ASP A 878 -21.71 4.15 2.46
CA ASP A 878 -22.55 2.99 2.29
C ASP A 878 -21.77 1.86 1.62
N VAL A 879 -22.07 0.63 2.03
CA VAL A 879 -21.48 -0.57 1.45
C VAL A 879 -22.55 -1.62 1.19
N MET A 880 -22.33 -2.48 0.20
CA MET A 880 -23.24 -3.57 -0.14
C MET A 880 -22.65 -4.93 0.23
N SER A 881 -23.46 -5.87 0.74
CA SER A 881 -23.02 -7.27 0.92
C SER A 881 -23.85 -8.23 0.07
N ILE A 882 -23.27 -8.68 -1.04
CA ILE A 882 -23.82 -9.79 -1.83
C ILE A 882 -23.64 -11.10 -1.06
N THR A 883 -22.59 -11.25 -0.23
CA THR A 883 -22.44 -12.41 0.66
C THR A 883 -23.67 -12.59 1.55
N GLN A 884 -24.10 -11.52 2.23
CA GLN A 884 -25.27 -11.56 3.11
C GLN A 884 -26.55 -11.85 2.30
N SER A 885 -26.68 -11.25 1.11
CA SER A 885 -27.80 -11.55 0.21
C SER A 885 -27.90 -13.03 -0.14
N VAL A 886 -26.79 -13.64 -0.56
CA VAL A 886 -26.78 -15.06 -0.92
C VAL A 886 -27.01 -15.94 0.31
N MET A 887 -26.41 -15.62 1.45
CA MET A 887 -26.63 -16.34 2.71
C MET A 887 -28.09 -16.29 3.17
N ASP A 888 -28.75 -15.14 3.01
CA ASP A 888 -30.16 -14.98 3.32
C ASP A 888 -31.03 -15.81 2.38
N GLY A 889 -30.79 -15.74 1.07
CA GLY A 889 -31.52 -16.57 0.09
C GLY A 889 -31.36 -18.08 0.33
N TYR A 890 -30.20 -18.50 0.85
CA TYR A 890 -29.93 -19.88 1.21
C TYR A 890 -30.50 -20.31 2.59
N GLY A 891 -31.06 -19.39 3.38
CA GLY A 891 -31.62 -19.70 4.70
C GLY A 891 -30.57 -20.02 5.77
N VAL A 892 -29.28 -19.72 5.52
CA VAL A 892 -28.16 -20.06 6.41
C VAL A 892 -27.84 -18.94 7.41
N SER A 893 -28.24 -17.70 7.12
CA SER A 893 -27.90 -16.55 7.96
C SER A 893 -28.68 -16.51 9.27
N ALA A 894 -28.12 -15.84 10.28
CA ALA A 894 -28.80 -15.60 11.55
C ALA A 894 -30.14 -14.83 11.38
N ALA A 895 -30.21 -13.91 10.41
CA ALA A 895 -31.41 -13.11 10.14
C ALA A 895 -32.60 -13.99 9.72
N THR A 896 -32.35 -14.96 8.83
CA THR A 896 -33.39 -15.89 8.36
C THR A 896 -33.92 -16.79 9.48
N GLY A 897 -33.04 -17.21 10.42
CA GLY A 897 -33.44 -17.97 11.59
C GLY A 897 -34.32 -17.15 12.54
N ALA A 898 -33.91 -15.92 12.84
CA ALA A 898 -34.67 -15.01 13.69
C ALA A 898 -36.05 -14.68 13.11
N ALA A 899 -36.14 -14.40 11.82
CA ALA A 899 -37.42 -14.14 11.15
C ALA A 899 -38.39 -15.33 11.28
N ARG A 900 -37.92 -16.56 11.04
CA ARG A 900 -38.74 -17.77 11.21
C ARG A 900 -39.19 -17.98 12.66
N ALA A 901 -38.28 -17.74 13.63
CA ALA A 901 -38.61 -17.83 15.05
C ALA A 901 -39.68 -16.80 15.48
N ASN A 902 -39.71 -15.63 14.84
CA ASN A 902 -40.68 -14.57 15.07
C ASN A 902 -41.99 -14.73 14.27
N GLY A 903 -42.16 -15.84 13.53
CA GLY A 903 -43.36 -16.11 12.72
C GLY A 903 -43.39 -15.42 11.35
N GLY A 904 -42.29 -14.79 10.92
CA GLY A 904 -42.16 -14.12 9.63
C GLY A 904 -41.28 -12.87 9.68
N VAL A 905 -41.13 -12.20 8.54
CA VAL A 905 -40.46 -10.91 8.42
C VAL A 905 -41.51 -9.82 8.64
N ALA A 906 -41.31 -9.01 9.68
CA ALA A 906 -42.12 -7.81 9.91
C ALA A 906 -41.80 -6.78 8.81
N VAL A 907 -42.84 -6.30 8.12
CA VAL A 907 -42.72 -5.36 7.01
C VAL A 907 -43.76 -4.26 7.12
N ASN A 908 -43.45 -3.08 6.58
CA ASN A 908 -44.45 -2.05 6.32
C ASN A 908 -44.86 -2.15 4.84
N GLY A 909 -45.75 -3.09 4.52
CA GLY A 909 -46.14 -3.42 3.15
C GLY A 909 -47.61 -3.13 2.84
N VAL A 910 -47.94 -3.20 1.56
CA VAL A 910 -49.30 -3.04 1.02
C VAL A 910 -49.46 -3.91 -0.23
N THR A 911 -50.63 -4.47 -0.47
CA THR A 911 -50.94 -5.13 -1.75
C THR A 911 -51.14 -4.09 -2.86
N PRO A 912 -51.08 -4.46 -4.15
CA PRO A 912 -51.38 -3.54 -5.25
C PRO A 912 -52.78 -2.88 -5.13
N ASN A 913 -53.70 -3.52 -4.41
CA ASN A 913 -55.06 -3.04 -4.17
C ASN A 913 -55.20 -2.17 -2.91
N GLY A 914 -54.11 -1.89 -2.18
CA GLY A 914 -54.11 -1.01 -1.00
C GLY A 914 -54.30 -1.72 0.34
N THR A 915 -54.33 -3.06 0.39
CA THR A 915 -54.48 -3.81 1.65
C THR A 915 -53.16 -3.85 2.43
N PRO A 916 -53.09 -3.41 3.70
CA PRO A 916 -51.86 -3.46 4.48
C PRO A 916 -51.32 -4.89 4.68
N VAL A 917 -50.00 -5.04 4.61
CA VAL A 917 -49.26 -6.28 4.88
C VAL A 917 -48.22 -5.97 5.96
N SER A 918 -48.36 -6.59 7.13
CA SER A 918 -47.47 -6.35 8.28
C SER A 918 -46.43 -7.45 8.50
N VAL A 919 -46.68 -8.65 7.96
CA VAL A 919 -45.81 -9.83 8.09
C VAL A 919 -45.80 -10.61 6.79
N VAL A 920 -44.63 -11.06 6.36
CA VAL A 920 -44.44 -11.98 5.23
C VAL A 920 -43.73 -13.23 5.71
N ASP A 921 -44.06 -14.38 5.13
CA ASP A 921 -43.31 -15.62 5.38
C ASP A 921 -41.80 -15.41 5.11
N ALA A 922 -40.96 -15.95 6.00
CA ALA A 922 -39.53 -15.69 5.95
C ALA A 922 -38.85 -16.32 4.72
N GLU A 923 -39.23 -17.54 4.33
CA GLU A 923 -38.65 -18.18 3.14
C GLU A 923 -39.06 -17.41 1.89
N LYS A 924 -40.35 -17.07 1.74
CA LYS A 924 -40.83 -16.24 0.62
C LYS A 924 -40.13 -14.89 0.55
N TRP A 925 -39.97 -14.21 1.68
CA TRP A 925 -39.26 -12.93 1.73
C TRP A 925 -37.81 -13.08 1.27
N TYR A 926 -37.02 -13.93 1.93
CA TYR A 926 -35.58 -13.99 1.65
C TYR A 926 -35.22 -14.68 0.34
N THR A 927 -36.06 -15.57 -0.19
CA THR A 927 -35.85 -16.17 -1.53
C THR A 927 -36.22 -15.21 -2.67
N SER A 928 -37.05 -14.19 -2.41
CA SER A 928 -37.39 -13.15 -3.38
C SER A 928 -36.52 -11.89 -3.25
N THR A 929 -36.12 -11.53 -2.03
CA THR A 929 -35.28 -10.37 -1.77
C THR A 929 -33.80 -10.70 -1.79
N GLY A 930 -33.37 -11.92 -1.46
CA GLY A 930 -31.97 -12.35 -1.38
C GLY A 930 -31.48 -13.14 -2.60
N GLY A 931 -30.29 -13.75 -2.51
CA GLY A 931 -29.68 -14.52 -3.60
C GLY A 931 -28.78 -13.69 -4.53
N ILE A 932 -28.70 -14.12 -5.79
CA ILE A 932 -27.78 -13.60 -6.83
C ILE A 932 -28.46 -12.54 -7.75
N GLY A 933 -29.80 -12.45 -7.73
CA GLY A 933 -30.56 -11.35 -8.37
C GLY A 933 -31.55 -10.63 -7.43
N PRO A 934 -31.12 -10.20 -6.22
CA PRO A 934 -31.98 -9.79 -5.09
C PRO A 934 -32.78 -8.47 -5.28
N VAL A 935 -33.23 -7.86 -4.19
CA VAL A 935 -33.49 -6.42 -4.08
C VAL A 935 -32.28 -5.78 -3.41
N SER A 936 -31.47 -5.02 -4.16
CA SER A 936 -30.17 -4.52 -3.70
C SER A 936 -30.26 -3.63 -2.47
N SER A 937 -31.30 -2.80 -2.38
CA SER A 937 -31.49 -1.85 -1.28
C SER A 937 -31.63 -2.51 0.09
N GLN A 938 -32.08 -3.77 0.14
CA GLN A 938 -32.14 -4.58 1.37
C GLN A 938 -30.74 -4.89 1.94
N TYR A 939 -29.71 -4.86 1.10
CA TYR A 939 -28.34 -5.27 1.43
C TYR A 939 -27.33 -4.12 1.37
N ILE A 940 -27.82 -2.88 1.44
CA ILE A 940 -27.02 -1.69 1.68
C ILE A 940 -26.91 -1.46 3.19
N TYR A 941 -25.68 -1.22 3.66
CA TYR A 941 -25.36 -1.01 5.06
C TYR A 941 -24.53 0.27 5.23
N ASP A 942 -24.68 0.92 6.39
CA ASP A 942 -23.75 1.94 6.84
C ASP A 942 -22.34 1.32 6.97
N GLY A 943 -21.38 1.87 6.23
CA GLY A 943 -19.98 1.47 6.22
C GLY A 943 -19.20 1.97 7.44
N THR A 944 -19.80 2.76 8.33
CA THR A 944 -19.08 3.35 9.47
C THR A 944 -18.37 2.30 10.32
N VAL A 945 -17.06 2.48 10.47
CA VAL A 945 -16.18 1.57 11.21
C VAL A 945 -15.16 2.36 12.03
N VAL A 946 -14.94 1.92 13.26
CA VAL A 946 -13.96 2.47 14.20
C VAL A 946 -13.26 1.31 14.90
N ARG A 947 -11.94 1.32 14.95
CA ARG A 947 -11.15 0.19 15.49
C ARG A 947 -9.91 0.64 16.23
N LEU A 948 -9.43 -0.23 17.13
CA LEU A 948 -8.07 -0.15 17.66
C LEU A 948 -7.12 -0.76 16.62
N ARG A 949 -6.50 0.10 15.81
CA ARG A 949 -5.66 -0.30 14.67
C ARG A 949 -4.33 -0.85 15.10
N GLU A 950 -3.62 -0.17 16.00
CA GLU A 950 -2.33 -0.60 16.52
C GLU A 950 -2.27 -0.42 18.04
N LEU A 951 -1.61 -1.35 18.71
CA LEU A 951 -1.24 -1.27 20.12
C LEU A 951 0.17 -1.84 20.28
N THR A 952 1.06 -1.10 20.93
CA THR A 952 2.40 -1.56 21.27
C THR A 952 2.71 -1.28 22.72
N PHE A 953 3.20 -2.28 23.45
CA PHE A 953 3.73 -2.12 24.79
C PHE A 953 5.12 -2.72 24.85
N GLY A 954 6.13 -1.91 25.15
CA GLY A 954 7.51 -2.31 25.06
C GLY A 954 8.37 -1.89 26.23
N TYR A 955 9.52 -2.54 26.34
CA TYR A 955 10.53 -2.26 27.34
C TYR A 955 11.92 -2.20 26.69
N ASP A 956 12.64 -1.12 26.98
CA ASP A 956 14.03 -0.90 26.62
C ASP A 956 14.95 -1.41 27.75
N PHE A 957 15.72 -2.46 27.47
CA PHE A 957 16.66 -3.02 28.44
C PHE A 957 17.96 -2.22 28.45
N ASN A 958 18.33 -1.72 29.63
CA ASN A 958 19.63 -1.10 29.88
C ASN A 958 20.59 -2.16 30.44
N ILE A 959 21.21 -2.96 29.56
CA ILE A 959 22.17 -3.99 29.96
C ILE A 959 23.57 -3.38 29.95
N LYS A 960 24.17 -3.19 31.13
CA LYS A 960 25.55 -2.71 31.27
C LYS A 960 26.53 -3.83 30.93
N ASP A 961 27.70 -3.47 30.39
CA ASP A 961 28.81 -4.39 30.08
C ASP A 961 28.41 -5.60 29.21
N SER A 962 27.50 -5.36 28.26
CA SER A 962 27.00 -6.39 27.35
C SER A 962 27.54 -6.21 25.93
N PHE A 963 27.49 -7.30 25.15
CA PHE A 963 27.71 -7.24 23.70
C PHE A 963 26.56 -6.53 22.96
N PHE A 964 25.41 -6.32 23.61
CA PHE A 964 24.30 -5.53 23.06
C PHE A 964 24.45 -4.05 23.43
N LYS A 965 24.35 -3.16 22.44
CA LYS A 965 24.21 -1.70 22.66
C LYS A 965 22.79 -1.30 23.02
N LYS A 966 21.80 -1.97 22.44
CA LYS A 966 20.38 -1.74 22.72
C LYS A 966 19.60 -3.05 22.56
N LEU A 967 18.69 -3.31 23.48
CA LEU A 967 17.78 -4.45 23.40
C LEU A 967 16.37 -3.96 23.75
N ARG A 968 15.41 -4.19 22.86
CA ARG A 968 14.00 -3.81 23.03
C ARG A 968 13.11 -4.99 22.75
N VAL A 969 12.15 -5.23 23.64
CA VAL A 969 11.07 -6.19 23.43
C VAL A 969 9.75 -5.44 23.46
N ASN A 970 8.89 -5.71 22.47
CA ASN A 970 7.56 -5.13 22.36
C ASN A 970 6.52 -6.24 22.23
N ALA A 971 5.46 -6.19 23.02
CA ALA A 971 4.18 -6.77 22.66
C ALA A 971 3.49 -5.86 21.64
N VAL A 972 2.99 -6.45 20.56
CA VAL A 972 2.39 -5.72 19.44
C VAL A 972 1.04 -6.32 19.09
N GLY A 973 0.12 -5.47 18.64
CA GLY A 973 -1.22 -5.86 18.22
C GLY A 973 -1.70 -4.99 17.06
N ARG A 974 -2.43 -5.59 16.13
CA ARG A 974 -3.03 -4.94 14.97
C ARG A 974 -4.49 -5.36 14.80
N ASN A 975 -5.36 -4.41 14.49
CA ASN A 975 -6.80 -4.65 14.30
C ASN A 975 -7.44 -5.44 15.46
N LEU A 976 -7.08 -5.12 16.70
CA LEU A 976 -7.40 -5.97 17.86
C LEU A 976 -8.90 -6.14 18.08
N PHE A 977 -9.68 -5.06 17.96
CA PHE A 977 -11.13 -5.10 18.01
C PHE A 977 -11.75 -3.85 17.37
N TYR A 978 -13.03 -3.99 16.99
CA TYR A 978 -13.86 -2.87 16.54
C TYR A 978 -14.49 -2.20 17.76
N ILE A 979 -14.36 -0.87 17.83
CA ILE A 979 -15.14 -0.03 18.74
C ILE A 979 -16.56 0.13 18.17
N SER A 980 -16.68 0.26 16.84
CA SER A 980 -17.95 0.26 16.11
C SER A 980 -17.75 -0.40 14.76
N LYS A 981 -18.70 -1.25 14.34
CA LYS A 981 -18.78 -1.83 13.00
C LYS A 981 -20.25 -1.98 12.63
N LYS A 982 -20.73 -1.17 11.68
CA LYS A 982 -22.14 -1.12 11.29
C LYS A 982 -22.51 -2.16 10.22
N ALA A 983 -21.63 -2.38 9.26
CA ALA A 983 -21.79 -3.42 8.24
C ALA A 983 -21.56 -4.85 8.80
N PRO A 984 -22.18 -5.89 8.19
CA PRO A 984 -21.99 -7.28 8.63
C PRO A 984 -20.56 -7.79 8.38
N PHE A 985 -19.86 -7.22 7.41
CA PHE A 985 -18.45 -7.49 7.08
C PHE A 985 -17.54 -6.31 7.45
N ASP A 986 -16.23 -6.43 7.25
CA ASP A 986 -15.29 -5.31 7.42
C ASP A 986 -15.23 -4.45 6.16
N PRO A 987 -15.74 -3.20 6.19
CA PRO A 987 -15.84 -2.35 5.01
C PRO A 987 -14.50 -1.71 4.57
N GLU A 988 -13.38 -2.02 5.24
CA GLU A 988 -12.04 -1.63 4.81
C GLU A 988 -11.30 -2.69 3.97
N VAL A 989 -11.92 -3.86 3.77
CA VAL A 989 -11.42 -4.90 2.87
C VAL A 989 -12.02 -4.71 1.48
N THR A 990 -11.22 -4.87 0.43
CA THR A 990 -11.65 -4.72 -0.97
C THR A 990 -11.30 -5.95 -1.82
N MET A 991 -12.15 -6.28 -2.79
CA MET A 991 -11.88 -7.35 -3.77
C MET A 991 -10.90 -6.91 -4.87
N SER A 992 -10.82 -5.60 -5.12
CA SER A 992 -10.07 -5.03 -6.25
C SER A 992 -9.46 -3.68 -5.86
N THR A 993 -8.27 -3.43 -6.40
CA THR A 993 -7.59 -2.13 -6.34
C THR A 993 -7.97 -1.22 -7.52
N GLY A 994 -8.67 -1.77 -8.53
CA GLY A 994 -9.22 -1.04 -9.66
C GLY A 994 -10.42 -0.15 -9.30
N ASN A 995 -10.98 0.53 -10.30
CA ASN A 995 -12.13 1.42 -10.13
C ASN A 995 -13.48 0.67 -10.05
N SER A 996 -13.52 -0.59 -10.47
CA SER A 996 -14.70 -1.47 -10.37
C SER A 996 -14.86 -2.06 -8.96
N LEU A 997 -16.03 -2.65 -8.68
CA LEU A 997 -16.33 -3.41 -7.45
C LEU A 997 -15.94 -2.69 -6.15
N SER A 998 -16.10 -1.36 -6.08
CA SER A 998 -15.80 -0.60 -4.87
C SER A 998 -17.00 -0.63 -3.91
N GLY A 999 -16.74 -0.88 -2.63
CA GLY A 999 -17.76 -0.89 -1.57
C GLY A 999 -18.72 -2.08 -1.58
N VAL A 1000 -18.36 -3.18 -2.24
CA VAL A 1000 -19.17 -4.40 -2.29
C VAL A 1000 -18.41 -5.60 -1.73
N ASP A 1001 -19.08 -6.40 -0.92
CA ASP A 1001 -18.60 -7.66 -0.38
C ASP A 1001 -19.22 -8.86 -1.11
N ILE A 1002 -18.36 -9.73 -1.63
CA ILE A 1002 -18.74 -10.93 -2.37
C ILE A 1002 -17.80 -12.08 -1.97
N PHE A 1003 -18.19 -12.77 -0.90
CA PHE A 1003 -17.44 -13.85 -0.27
C PHE A 1003 -15.97 -13.48 -0.06
N MET A 1004 -15.70 -12.25 0.39
CA MET A 1004 -14.34 -11.82 0.70
C MET A 1004 -13.81 -12.55 1.94
N MET A 1005 -12.49 -12.77 1.98
CA MET A 1005 -11.86 -13.23 3.22
C MET A 1005 -12.18 -12.26 4.36
N PRO A 1006 -12.53 -12.78 5.56
CA PRO A 1006 -12.77 -11.94 6.72
C PRO A 1006 -11.49 -11.22 7.11
N ALA A 1007 -11.64 -9.99 7.62
CA ALA A 1007 -10.53 -9.28 8.22
C ALA A 1007 -9.91 -10.09 9.37
N THR A 1008 -8.60 -9.91 9.56
CA THR A 1008 -7.84 -10.55 10.63
C THR A 1008 -7.47 -9.55 11.73
N ARG A 1009 -7.39 -10.08 12.95
CA ARG A 1009 -6.72 -9.46 14.09
C ARG A 1009 -5.38 -10.16 14.30
N ASN A 1010 -4.36 -9.39 14.69
CA ASN A 1010 -2.99 -9.87 14.82
C ASN A 1010 -2.45 -9.46 16.18
N TYR A 1011 -1.69 -10.33 16.82
CA TYR A 1011 -0.94 -10.00 18.03
C TYR A 1011 0.33 -10.84 18.13
N GLY A 1012 1.34 -10.31 18.81
CA GLY A 1012 2.64 -10.95 18.83
C GLY A 1012 3.70 -10.22 19.62
N LEU A 1013 4.94 -10.63 19.40
CA LEU A 1013 6.13 -10.06 20.01
C LEU A 1013 7.11 -9.61 18.94
N THR A 1014 7.79 -8.49 19.21
CA THR A 1014 8.92 -8.02 18.41
C THR A 1014 10.13 -7.83 19.31
N LEU A 1015 11.27 -8.35 18.86
CA LEU A 1015 12.58 -8.20 19.46
C LEU A 1015 13.44 -7.35 18.53
N ASN A 1016 14.08 -6.31 19.06
CA ASN A 1016 15.10 -5.54 18.36
C ASN A 1016 16.37 -5.52 19.18
N ALA A 1017 17.49 -5.89 18.55
CA ALA A 1017 18.81 -5.91 19.16
C ALA A 1017 19.81 -5.15 18.27
N THR A 1018 20.59 -4.27 18.87
CA THR A 1018 21.66 -3.50 18.21
C THR A 1018 23.01 -3.86 18.83
N PHE A 1019 24.02 -4.07 17.99
CA PHE A 1019 25.39 -4.46 18.35
C PHE A 1019 26.42 -3.40 17.97
#